data_AF-A0A9D5MKY0-F1
#
_entry.id   AF-A0A9D5MKY0-F1
#
_cell.length_a   1.000
_cell.length_b   1.000
_cell.length_c   1.000
_cell.angle_alpha   90.00
_cell.angle_beta   90.00
_cell.angle_gamma   90.00
#
_symmetry.space_group_name_H-M   'P 1'
#
loop_
_entity.id
_entity.type
_entity.pdbx_description
1 polymer ?
#
loop_
_entity_poly.entity_id
_entity_poly.type
_entity_poly.pdbx_seq_one_letter_code
_entity_poly.pdbx_strand_id
1 'polypeptide(L)'
;MSYYGKVYELFIVRGVSAMERENNSKQTGYKKIRYYLVTENVFIVLAFLLIAVGVYNFYMSGFSYWFSYIYVSAGVILFVVGLIIAIKMVKAFQRNDIPAYVNILESTDVDPESGLLYYDQFMKQADTRTQLALTTCYLACFQIEGFEHLRHFVGYQKAADTMAEIGDIFKSFQKLRNERNVLCGRKSGHELMILIQDCDRQDLKVDLQNIISQINEILLRLPTAENFTTYCGYSNFPRHAASVEEMVKNSSFAVYEAVMFRKSDPHYFSPDAFKRQETEYMKDNKLRILLDKNELQYKFQPIVSAKTGKIYAYEALMRSKSEIGLSPVDILELAQRQDRLYEVEHYTFYNVLKIMNEHNGIFADRKLFLNSIPTAILKENEFDELLNTYQDLLKSLVIEITENGMQSEESCVAVHKYMEKSGCELALDDYGTGYSNASTLLNNSPNYLKIDHSMIMGIDTDSKKQHLVSSYVSFANNHNMKILAEGVETAEELQMVIQLGCHLIQGFYTGRPNSQIVDSINEDIENQIVAINLKLAKLAYENKIYEANNFDVVSLVNLALDFYSQIYIGHSTTRIVGETGREVCMGIRIKDNTETVLTISNINLRGREAPAIEIGENCQVILCVEGDNILSYEGIHVPKSSKLIIQGDGDLTIHVDHNNGIGIGGTANEPYGNILIESKGTIRVETNGEIAIGIGGMVADEDSEIKISSGNIEIIATGSKSIGIGSVQGPTRIILDNCEIAISSSAADSIGIGSFNGDVDIASIANIEMDVSGSVSTGIGTLWDRAGRVAINDGIVKILLHCMEGVGIGSKDGDIDTYIFGKEVFVYVEGSDVGGIGNYRGGGNTFIRSGTVKTVLLAANPLSLGGLKGRLEITGGNIFCDIGDGVQPVNAYGMPVYAKVIETKESYHKKIETTEGTYQYLAEPSDLFENIHIFVPKFCIETELQT
;
A
#
# COMPACT_ATOMS: atom_id res chain seq x y z
N MET A 1 6.56 1.70 -52.97
CA MET A 1 6.71 2.98 -53.70
C MET A 1 5.57 3.27 -54.70
N SER A 2 5.10 2.31 -55.51
CA SER A 2 4.04 2.56 -56.53
C SER A 2 2.63 2.88 -55.97
N TYR A 3 2.28 2.38 -54.78
CA TYR A 3 0.94 2.61 -54.18
C TYR A 3 0.77 3.99 -53.56
N TYR A 4 1.83 4.53 -52.94
CA TYR A 4 1.81 5.87 -52.32
C TYR A 4 1.90 7.01 -53.34
N GLY A 5 2.58 6.81 -54.48
CA GLY A 5 2.65 7.82 -55.55
C GLY A 5 1.31 8.15 -56.20
N LYS A 6 0.44 7.14 -56.40
CA LYS A 6 -0.89 7.32 -57.01
C LYS A 6 -1.91 8.00 -56.08
N VAL A 7 -1.79 7.82 -54.77
CA VAL A 7 -2.66 8.50 -53.78
C VAL A 7 -2.26 9.97 -53.64
N TYR A 8 -0.95 10.28 -53.73
CA TYR A 8 -0.43 11.65 -53.72
C TYR A 8 -0.83 12.46 -54.96
N GLU A 9 -0.77 11.87 -56.16
CA GLU A 9 -1.21 12.53 -57.39
C GLU A 9 -2.72 12.82 -57.38
N LEU A 10 -3.53 11.92 -56.81
CA LEU A 10 -4.98 12.09 -56.72
C LEU A 10 -5.38 13.22 -55.75
N PHE A 11 -4.66 13.38 -54.63
CA PHE A 11 -4.94 14.41 -53.63
C PHE A 11 -4.54 15.80 -54.10
N ILE A 12 -3.39 15.93 -54.77
CA ILE A 12 -2.89 17.22 -55.27
C ILE A 12 -3.72 17.67 -56.48
N VAL A 13 -4.01 16.80 -57.44
CA VAL A 13 -4.78 17.18 -58.64
C VAL A 13 -6.24 17.49 -58.30
N ARG A 14 -6.89 16.74 -57.38
CA ARG A 14 -8.27 17.06 -56.94
C ARG A 14 -8.34 18.26 -56.00
N GLY A 15 -7.33 18.46 -55.14
CA GLY A 15 -7.24 19.64 -54.27
C GLY A 15 -7.06 20.93 -55.06
N VAL A 16 -6.16 20.94 -56.04
CA VAL A 16 -5.89 22.12 -56.89
C VAL A 16 -7.07 22.42 -57.84
N SER A 17 -7.72 21.40 -58.40
CA SER A 17 -8.89 21.61 -59.27
C SER A 17 -10.20 21.94 -58.52
N ALA A 18 -10.31 21.60 -57.23
CA ALA A 18 -11.35 22.14 -56.34
C ALA A 18 -11.06 23.61 -55.98
N MET A 19 -9.79 23.97 -55.78
CA MET A 19 -9.35 25.33 -55.47
C MET A 19 -9.50 26.34 -56.62
N GLU A 20 -9.31 25.92 -57.88
CA GLU A 20 -9.50 26.81 -59.05
C GLU A 20 -10.98 27.11 -59.35
N ARG A 21 -11.91 26.20 -58.99
CA ARG A 21 -13.35 26.42 -59.22
C ARG A 21 -13.98 27.41 -58.25
N GLU A 22 -13.42 27.60 -57.05
CA GLU A 22 -13.99 28.49 -56.03
C GLU A 22 -13.60 29.98 -56.17
N ASN A 23 -12.58 30.29 -56.99
CA ASN A 23 -12.02 31.64 -57.10
C ASN A 23 -12.91 32.62 -57.93
N ASN A 24 -13.94 32.11 -58.62
CA ASN A 24 -14.78 32.90 -59.54
C ASN A 24 -16.10 33.43 -58.95
N SER A 25 -16.34 33.32 -57.64
CA SER A 25 -17.50 33.94 -56.99
C SER A 25 -17.06 35.07 -56.06
N LYS A 26 -17.76 36.22 -56.07
CA LYS A 26 -17.49 37.36 -55.18
C LYS A 26 -17.66 36.91 -53.72
N GLN A 27 -16.55 36.64 -53.02
CA GLN A 27 -16.57 36.06 -51.66
C GLN A 27 -16.45 37.11 -50.54
N THR A 28 -17.11 36.83 -49.41
CA THR A 28 -17.08 37.56 -48.13
C THR A 28 -15.78 37.32 -47.35
N GLY A 29 -15.36 38.30 -46.52
CA GLY A 29 -14.04 38.34 -45.86
C GLY A 29 -13.67 37.12 -45.00
N TYR A 30 -14.66 36.45 -44.40
CA TYR A 30 -14.45 35.27 -43.53
C TYR A 30 -13.88 34.05 -44.28
N LYS A 31 -14.30 33.83 -45.54
CA LYS A 31 -13.81 32.70 -46.36
C LYS A 31 -12.36 32.91 -46.83
N LYS A 32 -11.95 34.14 -47.10
CA LYS A 32 -10.55 34.48 -47.42
C LYS A 32 -9.61 34.19 -46.25
N ILE A 33 -10.00 34.52 -45.03
CA ILE A 33 -9.19 34.29 -43.83
C ILE A 33 -9.02 32.78 -43.55
N ARG A 34 -10.10 32.00 -43.69
CA ARG A 34 -10.05 30.54 -43.56
C ARG A 34 -9.17 29.89 -44.65
N TYR A 35 -9.23 30.40 -45.88
CA TYR A 35 -8.35 29.98 -46.97
C TYR A 35 -6.87 30.19 -46.61
N TYR A 36 -6.50 31.39 -46.13
CA TYR A 36 -5.13 31.71 -45.74
C TYR A 36 -4.63 30.89 -44.53
N LEU A 37 -5.43 30.76 -43.47
CA LEU A 37 -5.09 29.97 -42.26
C LEU A 37 -4.91 28.48 -42.57
N VAL A 38 -5.75 27.91 -43.43
CA VAL A 38 -5.61 26.51 -43.83
C VAL A 38 -4.37 26.33 -44.69
N THR A 39 -4.08 27.23 -45.63
CA THR A 39 -2.85 27.15 -46.43
C THR A 39 -1.59 27.31 -45.58
N GLU A 40 -1.55 28.26 -44.64
CA GLU A 40 -0.39 28.46 -43.76
C GLU A 40 -0.09 27.23 -42.90
N ASN A 41 -1.12 26.68 -42.25
CA ASN A 41 -0.97 25.50 -41.40
C ASN A 41 -0.53 24.26 -42.19
N VAL A 42 -1.01 24.09 -43.43
CA VAL A 42 -0.57 22.98 -44.30
C VAL A 42 0.93 23.10 -44.63
N PHE A 43 1.43 24.29 -44.95
CA PHE A 43 2.85 24.51 -45.25
C PHE A 43 3.75 24.30 -44.04
N ILE A 44 3.32 24.74 -42.85
CA ILE A 44 4.08 24.56 -41.61
C ILE A 44 4.13 23.08 -41.21
N VAL A 45 3.00 22.37 -41.27
CA VAL A 45 2.94 20.93 -40.95
C VAL A 45 3.80 20.11 -41.91
N LEU A 46 3.74 20.39 -43.22
CA LEU A 46 4.59 19.74 -44.22
C LEU A 46 6.09 20.02 -43.99
N ALA A 47 6.44 21.25 -43.58
CA ALA A 47 7.81 21.62 -43.26
C ALA A 47 8.37 20.80 -42.08
N PHE A 48 7.61 20.68 -40.98
CA PHE A 48 8.03 19.90 -39.81
C PHE A 48 8.14 18.40 -40.13
N LEU A 49 7.22 17.86 -40.94
CA LEU A 49 7.27 16.46 -41.37
C LEU A 49 8.53 16.15 -42.20
N LEU A 50 8.90 17.04 -43.12
CA LEU A 50 10.11 16.88 -43.95
C LEU A 50 11.39 17.00 -43.13
N ILE A 51 11.43 17.92 -42.15
CA ILE A 51 12.57 18.05 -41.23
C ILE A 51 12.69 16.80 -40.35
N ALA A 52 11.58 16.31 -39.78
CA ALA A 52 11.57 15.11 -38.95
C ALA A 52 12.05 13.88 -39.73
N VAL A 53 11.59 13.70 -40.98
CA VAL A 53 12.07 12.62 -41.87
C VAL A 53 13.55 12.79 -42.21
N GLY A 54 14.02 14.02 -42.42
CA GLY A 54 15.44 14.30 -42.67
C GLY A 54 16.34 13.96 -41.47
N VAL A 55 15.90 14.31 -40.26
CA VAL A 55 16.61 14.03 -38.99
C VAL A 55 16.58 12.53 -38.66
N TYR A 56 15.43 11.89 -38.84
CA TYR A 56 15.29 10.45 -38.63
C TYR A 56 16.21 9.65 -39.58
N ASN A 57 16.27 10.02 -40.86
CA ASN A 57 17.17 9.37 -41.82
C ASN A 57 18.65 9.62 -41.49
N PHE A 58 19.00 10.78 -40.94
CA PHE A 58 20.36 11.07 -40.46
C PHE A 58 20.76 10.15 -39.29
N TYR A 59 19.83 9.86 -38.38
CA TYR A 59 20.09 9.04 -37.20
C TYR A 59 20.08 7.54 -37.49
N MET A 60 19.17 7.07 -38.35
CA MET A 60 18.91 5.63 -38.54
C MET A 60 19.72 5.00 -39.67
N SER A 61 20.30 5.79 -40.57
CA SER A 61 21.02 5.24 -41.71
C SER A 61 22.33 5.98 -41.94
N GLY A 62 23.47 5.29 -41.82
CA GLY A 62 24.78 5.75 -42.29
C GLY A 62 24.89 5.87 -43.82
N PHE A 63 23.80 6.26 -44.49
CA PHE A 63 23.70 6.54 -45.93
C PHE A 63 23.81 8.04 -46.19
N SER A 64 24.32 8.40 -47.37
CA SER A 64 24.91 9.70 -47.69
C SER A 64 24.19 10.92 -47.06
N TYR A 65 24.95 11.69 -46.28
CA TYR A 65 24.58 12.98 -45.68
C TYR A 65 23.81 13.93 -46.61
N TRP A 66 24.03 13.79 -47.92
CA TRP A 66 23.38 14.56 -48.97
C TRP A 66 21.84 14.45 -48.99
N PHE A 67 21.26 13.27 -48.73
CA PHE A 67 19.80 13.11 -48.76
C PHE A 67 19.13 13.76 -47.55
N SER A 68 19.68 13.60 -46.35
CA SER A 68 19.19 14.31 -45.15
C SER A 68 19.25 15.82 -45.34
N TYR A 69 20.34 16.31 -45.94
CA TYR A 69 20.49 17.74 -46.24
C TYR A 69 19.38 18.25 -47.17
N ILE A 70 18.98 17.49 -48.20
CA ILE A 70 17.91 17.89 -49.12
C ILE A 70 16.57 18.01 -48.39
N TYR A 71 16.19 17.04 -47.56
CA TYR A 71 14.91 17.05 -46.85
C TYR A 71 14.82 18.16 -45.80
N VAL A 72 15.90 18.37 -45.04
CA VAL A 72 15.97 19.47 -44.06
C VAL A 72 15.94 20.82 -44.77
N SER A 73 16.69 20.98 -45.87
CA SER A 73 16.70 22.22 -46.66
C SER A 73 15.32 22.53 -47.26
N ALA A 74 14.64 21.52 -47.81
CA ALA A 74 13.30 21.67 -48.36
C ALA A 74 12.27 22.04 -47.27
N GLY A 75 12.36 21.43 -46.10
CA GLY A 75 11.52 21.78 -44.95
C GLY A 75 11.73 23.22 -44.47
N VAL A 76 12.98 23.68 -44.37
CA VAL A 76 13.29 25.08 -44.01
C VAL A 76 12.74 26.07 -45.04
N ILE A 77 12.86 25.76 -46.33
CA ILE A 77 12.29 26.61 -47.39
C ILE A 77 10.77 26.72 -47.26
N LEU A 78 10.07 25.60 -47.04
CA LEU A 78 8.61 25.58 -46.86
C LEU A 78 8.19 26.36 -45.60
N PHE A 79 8.96 26.27 -44.52
CA PHE A 79 8.72 27.05 -43.31
C PHE A 79 8.86 28.56 -43.56
N VAL A 80 9.90 28.98 -44.28
CA VAL A 80 10.11 30.40 -44.64
C VAL A 80 9.01 30.91 -45.57
N VAL A 81 8.56 30.09 -46.53
CA VAL A 81 7.43 30.45 -47.40
C VAL A 81 6.14 30.60 -46.60
N GLY A 82 5.85 29.69 -45.67
CA GLY A 82 4.74 29.81 -44.72
C GLY A 82 4.81 31.10 -43.91
N LEU A 83 6.00 31.44 -43.38
CA LEU A 83 6.22 32.67 -42.61
C LEU A 83 6.02 33.94 -43.45
N ILE A 84 6.45 33.94 -44.72
CA ILE A 84 6.23 35.07 -45.63
C ILE A 84 4.74 35.25 -45.96
N ILE A 85 4.00 34.14 -46.12
CA ILE A 85 2.54 34.17 -46.31
C ILE A 85 1.87 34.73 -45.05
N ALA A 86 2.28 34.32 -43.85
CA ALA A 86 1.80 34.83 -42.57
C ALA A 86 2.07 36.34 -42.42
N ILE A 87 3.29 36.80 -42.74
CA ILE A 87 3.66 38.22 -42.67
C ILE A 87 2.88 39.04 -43.72
N LYS A 88 2.68 38.52 -44.94
CA LYS A 88 1.81 39.15 -45.93
C LYS A 88 0.36 39.17 -45.48
N MET A 89 -0.11 38.15 -44.76
CA MET A 89 -1.45 38.10 -44.17
C MET A 89 -1.61 39.19 -43.11
N VAL A 90 -0.68 39.31 -42.17
CA VAL A 90 -0.69 40.38 -41.14
C VAL A 90 -0.67 41.77 -41.79
N LYS A 91 0.16 41.98 -42.82
CA LYS A 91 0.20 43.26 -43.56
C LYS A 91 -1.04 43.50 -44.42
N ALA A 92 -1.71 42.47 -44.93
CA ALA A 92 -2.98 42.58 -45.66
C ALA A 92 -4.15 42.86 -44.70
N PHE A 93 -4.12 42.28 -43.49
CA PHE A 93 -5.07 42.53 -42.41
C PHE A 93 -4.98 43.97 -41.87
N GLN A 94 -3.77 44.55 -41.88
CA GLN A 94 -3.55 45.95 -41.47
C GLN A 94 -3.93 46.99 -42.55
N ARG A 95 -4.04 46.60 -43.84
CA ARG A 95 -4.24 47.56 -44.94
C ARG A 95 -5.67 47.63 -45.51
N ASN A 96 -6.57 46.70 -45.22
CA ASN A 96 -7.96 46.75 -45.69
C ASN A 96 -8.96 46.36 -44.57
N ASP A 97 -9.78 47.34 -44.17
CA ASP A 97 -11.06 47.23 -43.46
C ASP A 97 -11.10 46.60 -42.05
N ILE A 98 -10.41 47.23 -41.09
CA ILE A 98 -10.66 47.05 -39.65
C ILE A 98 -11.97 47.73 -39.13
N PRO A 99 -12.57 48.78 -39.75
CA PRO A 99 -13.78 49.40 -39.16
C PRO A 99 -15.08 48.61 -39.31
N ALA A 100 -15.16 47.57 -40.15
CA ALA A 100 -16.42 46.87 -40.45
C ALA A 100 -16.63 45.57 -39.66
N TYR A 101 -15.57 44.96 -39.10
CA TYR A 101 -15.66 43.65 -38.43
C TYR A 101 -15.66 43.74 -36.91
N VAL A 102 -15.03 44.76 -36.31
CA VAL A 102 -15.07 44.97 -34.85
C VAL A 102 -16.46 45.39 -34.38
N ASN A 103 -17.26 46.01 -35.25
CA ASN A 103 -18.65 46.34 -34.92
C ASN A 103 -19.60 45.13 -34.90
N ILE A 104 -19.26 43.96 -35.43
CA ILE A 104 -20.20 42.81 -35.48
C ILE A 104 -20.09 41.92 -34.24
N LEU A 105 -18.93 41.86 -33.59
CA LEU A 105 -18.74 41.08 -32.35
C LEU A 105 -19.11 41.87 -31.08
N GLU A 106 -19.30 43.18 -31.18
CA GLU A 106 -19.82 44.04 -30.10
C GLU A 106 -21.27 44.51 -30.34
N SER A 107 -22.02 43.98 -31.33
CA SER A 107 -23.37 44.47 -31.66
C SER A 107 -24.43 43.41 -32.04
N THR A 108 -24.56 42.32 -31.29
CA THR A 108 -25.84 41.61 -31.32
C THR A 108 -26.30 41.28 -29.92
N ASP A 109 -27.15 42.15 -29.36
CA ASP A 109 -28.01 41.87 -28.20
C ASP A 109 -28.99 40.70 -28.46
N VAL A 110 -28.85 40.01 -29.60
CA VAL A 110 -29.82 39.20 -30.28
C VAL A 110 -29.22 37.83 -30.61
N ASP A 111 -29.96 36.77 -30.29
CA ASP A 111 -29.68 35.37 -30.59
C ASP A 111 -29.70 35.12 -32.11
N PRO A 112 -28.63 34.56 -32.71
CA PRO A 112 -28.50 34.43 -34.16
C PRO A 112 -29.43 33.39 -34.80
N GLU A 113 -29.95 32.43 -34.04
CA GLU A 113 -30.89 31.42 -34.54
C GLU A 113 -32.33 31.98 -34.62
N SER A 114 -32.81 32.65 -33.58
CA SER A 114 -34.18 33.20 -33.54
C SER A 114 -34.27 34.65 -34.05
N GLY A 115 -33.19 35.42 -33.95
CA GLY A 115 -33.20 36.87 -34.15
C GLY A 115 -33.93 37.63 -33.03
N LEU A 116 -34.09 37.06 -31.84
CA LEU A 116 -34.67 37.70 -30.64
C LEU A 116 -33.60 38.05 -29.61
N LEU A 117 -33.90 38.93 -28.64
CA LEU A 117 -32.92 39.31 -27.62
C LEU A 117 -32.43 38.12 -26.79
N TYR A 118 -31.14 38.10 -26.44
CA TYR A 118 -30.61 37.18 -25.42
C TYR A 118 -31.25 37.43 -24.06
N TYR A 119 -31.37 36.39 -23.23
CA TYR A 119 -31.99 36.47 -21.91
C TYR A 119 -31.48 37.64 -21.06
N ASP A 120 -30.17 37.82 -20.92
CA ASP A 120 -29.60 38.90 -20.09
C ASP A 120 -29.96 40.29 -20.61
N GLN A 121 -29.97 40.48 -21.94
CA GLN A 121 -30.34 41.75 -22.56
C GLN A 121 -31.84 42.00 -22.49
N PHE A 122 -32.65 40.95 -22.67
CA PHE A 122 -34.09 41.00 -22.45
C PHE A 122 -34.39 41.42 -21.01
N MET A 123 -33.76 40.80 -20.00
CA MET A 123 -33.96 41.10 -18.59
C MET A 123 -33.60 42.56 -18.27
N LYS A 124 -32.45 43.04 -18.74
CA LYS A 124 -32.02 44.43 -18.55
C LYS A 124 -33.00 45.45 -19.15
N GLN A 125 -33.48 45.19 -20.37
CA GLN A 125 -34.46 46.05 -21.02
C GLN A 125 -35.85 45.95 -20.39
N ALA A 126 -36.26 44.75 -19.98
CA ALA A 126 -37.52 44.50 -19.30
C ALA A 126 -37.57 45.20 -17.94
N ASP A 127 -36.49 45.16 -17.16
CA ASP A 127 -36.41 45.84 -15.86
C ASP A 127 -36.53 47.36 -16.03
N THR A 128 -35.79 47.93 -16.99
CA THR A 128 -35.91 49.35 -17.34
C THR A 128 -37.33 49.73 -17.75
N ARG A 129 -37.99 48.92 -18.60
CA ARG A 129 -39.35 49.19 -19.10
C ARG A 129 -40.40 49.05 -18.01
N THR A 130 -40.29 48.06 -17.12
CA THR A 130 -41.25 47.84 -16.02
C THR A 130 -41.13 48.90 -14.92
N GLN A 131 -39.92 49.37 -14.61
CA GLN A 131 -39.69 50.49 -13.67
C GLN A 131 -40.27 51.82 -14.17
N LEU A 132 -40.24 52.05 -15.48
CA LEU A 132 -40.80 53.25 -16.12
C LEU A 132 -42.29 53.13 -16.46
N ALA A 133 -42.90 51.97 -16.24
CA ALA A 133 -44.29 51.71 -16.61
C ALA A 133 -45.25 52.40 -15.65
N LEU A 134 -46.23 53.13 -16.20
CA LEU A 134 -47.35 53.70 -15.44
C LEU A 134 -48.59 52.79 -15.43
N THR A 135 -48.52 51.66 -16.12
CA THR A 135 -49.62 50.73 -16.41
C THR A 135 -49.20 49.28 -16.17
N THR A 136 -50.19 48.38 -16.10
CA THR A 136 -49.95 46.94 -15.93
C THR A 136 -49.09 46.39 -17.06
N CYS A 137 -48.02 45.69 -16.71
CA CYS A 137 -47.19 44.95 -17.66
C CYS A 137 -47.48 43.46 -17.54
N TYR A 138 -47.42 42.74 -18.66
CA TYR A 138 -47.54 41.28 -18.69
C TYR A 138 -46.28 40.66 -19.28
N LEU A 139 -45.84 39.55 -18.69
CA LEU A 139 -44.74 38.74 -19.22
C LEU A 139 -45.27 37.36 -19.52
N ALA A 140 -45.14 36.94 -20.78
CA ALA A 140 -45.50 35.64 -21.27
C ALA A 140 -44.24 34.83 -21.59
N CYS A 141 -44.17 33.61 -21.06
CA CYS A 141 -43.18 32.61 -21.42
C CYS A 141 -43.85 31.55 -22.30
N PHE A 142 -43.13 31.13 -23.33
CA PHE A 142 -43.52 30.06 -24.24
C PHE A 142 -42.51 28.93 -24.11
N GLN A 143 -43.00 27.70 -24.09
CA GLN A 143 -42.18 26.49 -24.11
C GLN A 143 -42.70 25.59 -25.21
N ILE A 144 -41.80 25.14 -26.09
CA ILE A 144 -42.12 24.19 -27.14
C ILE A 144 -41.60 22.82 -26.71
N GLU A 145 -42.50 21.97 -26.21
CA GLU A 145 -42.20 20.59 -25.83
C GLU A 145 -41.79 19.79 -27.07
N GLY A 146 -40.78 18.92 -26.94
CA GLY A 146 -40.20 18.12 -28.01
C GLY A 146 -39.15 18.85 -28.85
N PHE A 147 -39.04 20.18 -28.76
CA PHE A 147 -38.11 20.97 -29.57
C PHE A 147 -36.65 20.75 -29.18
N GLU A 148 -36.38 20.42 -27.91
CA GLU A 148 -35.08 20.02 -27.38
C GLU A 148 -34.46 18.83 -28.15
N HIS A 149 -35.30 17.92 -28.66
CA HIS A 149 -34.88 16.76 -29.44
C HIS A 149 -34.88 17.03 -30.96
N LEU A 150 -35.35 18.19 -31.41
CA LEU A 150 -35.52 18.50 -32.84
C LEU A 150 -34.22 18.33 -33.65
N ARG A 151 -33.08 18.72 -33.07
CA ARG A 151 -31.78 18.60 -33.75
C ARG A 151 -31.42 17.16 -34.11
N HIS A 152 -31.83 16.20 -33.29
CA HIS A 152 -31.63 14.77 -33.55
C HIS A 152 -32.57 14.28 -34.66
N PHE A 153 -33.80 14.79 -34.72
CA PHE A 153 -34.81 14.35 -35.69
C PHE A 153 -34.61 14.92 -37.10
N VAL A 154 -34.20 16.19 -37.24
CA VAL A 154 -34.17 16.88 -38.55
C VAL A 154 -32.81 17.46 -38.93
N GLY A 155 -31.79 17.33 -38.07
CA GLY A 155 -30.45 17.87 -38.29
C GLY A 155 -30.32 19.36 -37.93
N TYR A 156 -29.08 19.81 -37.76
CA TYR A 156 -28.75 21.13 -37.21
C TYR A 156 -29.34 22.29 -38.02
N GLN A 157 -29.19 22.27 -39.35
CA GLN A 157 -29.63 23.36 -40.23
C GLN A 157 -31.16 23.55 -40.16
N LYS A 158 -31.92 22.46 -40.25
CA LYS A 158 -33.39 22.53 -40.32
C LYS A 158 -34.00 22.93 -38.97
N ALA A 159 -33.37 22.54 -37.86
CA ALA A 159 -33.76 23.01 -36.54
C ALA A 159 -33.52 24.52 -36.38
N ALA A 160 -32.38 25.03 -36.88
CA ALA A 160 -32.08 26.46 -36.87
C ALA A 160 -33.06 27.26 -37.75
N ASP A 161 -33.36 26.78 -38.96
CA ASP A 161 -34.34 27.42 -39.86
C ASP A 161 -35.74 27.49 -39.21
N THR A 162 -36.17 26.41 -38.54
CA THR A 162 -37.46 26.37 -37.81
C THR A 162 -37.50 27.41 -36.68
N MET A 163 -36.41 27.53 -35.91
CA MET A 163 -36.30 28.54 -34.84
C MET A 163 -36.31 29.96 -35.39
N ALA A 164 -35.71 30.19 -36.56
CA ALA A 164 -35.75 31.48 -37.24
C ALA A 164 -37.19 31.85 -37.66
N GLU A 165 -37.95 30.91 -38.24
CA GLU A 165 -39.37 31.11 -38.57
C GLU A 165 -40.21 31.42 -37.32
N ILE A 166 -39.96 30.72 -36.20
CA ILE A 166 -40.62 31.01 -34.92
C ILE A 166 -40.26 32.43 -34.44
N GLY A 167 -38.98 32.80 -34.50
CA GLY A 167 -38.54 34.14 -34.13
C GLY A 167 -39.17 35.25 -34.97
N ASP A 168 -39.46 34.99 -36.23
CA ASP A 168 -40.16 35.94 -37.12
C ASP A 168 -41.62 36.19 -36.70
N ILE A 169 -42.30 35.20 -36.09
CA ILE A 169 -43.63 35.41 -35.49
C ILE A 169 -43.54 36.45 -34.36
N PHE A 170 -42.56 36.31 -33.47
CA PHE A 170 -42.36 37.21 -32.33
C PHE A 170 -41.97 38.63 -32.79
N LYS A 171 -41.12 38.76 -33.81
CA LYS A 171 -40.78 40.06 -34.43
C LYS A 171 -42.00 40.70 -35.11
N SER A 172 -42.82 39.91 -35.78
CA SER A 172 -44.05 40.38 -36.42
C SER A 172 -45.06 40.88 -35.39
N PHE A 173 -45.21 40.15 -34.29
CA PHE A 173 -46.04 40.59 -33.16
C PHE A 173 -45.53 41.90 -32.54
N GLN A 174 -44.21 42.01 -32.33
CA GLN A 174 -43.57 43.23 -31.81
C GLN A 174 -43.85 44.45 -32.70
N LYS A 175 -43.83 44.29 -34.03
CA LYS A 175 -44.18 45.35 -34.99
C LYS A 175 -45.66 45.72 -34.95
N LEU A 176 -46.55 44.72 -34.86
CA LEU A 176 -48.00 44.91 -34.85
C LEU A 176 -48.49 45.71 -33.63
N ARG A 177 -47.89 45.47 -32.45
CA ARG A 177 -48.29 46.06 -31.16
C ARG A 177 -47.43 47.26 -30.73
N ASN A 178 -46.70 47.88 -31.67
CA ASN A 178 -45.72 48.95 -31.44
C ASN A 178 -44.47 48.47 -30.68
N GLU A 179 -43.31 48.57 -31.32
CA GLU A 179 -42.01 48.08 -30.81
C GLU A 179 -41.60 48.70 -29.47
N ARG A 180 -42.17 49.87 -29.13
CA ARG A 180 -41.95 50.53 -27.83
C ARG A 180 -42.66 49.80 -26.68
N ASN A 181 -43.80 49.16 -26.94
CA ASN A 181 -44.64 48.53 -25.92
C ASN A 181 -44.43 47.02 -25.82
N VAL A 182 -43.76 46.41 -26.80
CA VAL A 182 -43.45 44.98 -26.82
C VAL A 182 -41.94 44.75 -26.85
N LEU A 183 -41.49 43.81 -26.04
CA LEU A 183 -40.13 43.30 -26.02
C LEU A 183 -40.19 41.78 -26.18
N CYS A 184 -39.40 41.23 -27.10
CA CYS A 184 -39.33 39.79 -27.35
C CYS A 184 -37.90 39.29 -27.09
N GLY A 185 -37.76 38.13 -26.46
CA GLY A 185 -36.48 37.53 -26.14
C GLY A 185 -36.52 36.01 -26.17
N ARG A 186 -35.35 35.38 -26.24
CA ARG A 186 -35.18 33.93 -26.11
C ARG A 186 -34.52 33.64 -24.77
N LYS A 187 -35.18 32.83 -23.94
CA LYS A 187 -34.70 32.47 -22.61
C LYS A 187 -33.70 31.33 -22.67
N SER A 188 -34.04 30.29 -23.40
CA SER A 188 -33.22 29.09 -23.60
C SER A 188 -33.62 28.42 -24.92
N GLY A 189 -32.97 27.31 -25.29
CA GLY A 189 -33.09 26.70 -26.63
C GLY A 189 -34.52 26.56 -27.18
N HIS A 190 -35.48 26.21 -26.34
CA HIS A 190 -36.89 26.00 -26.72
C HIS A 190 -37.87 26.91 -25.94
N GLU A 191 -37.34 27.88 -25.15
CA GLU A 191 -38.15 28.82 -24.36
C GLU A 191 -38.05 30.25 -24.92
N LEU A 192 -39.20 30.86 -25.21
CA LEU A 192 -39.30 32.22 -25.72
C LEU A 192 -40.07 33.12 -24.74
N MET A 193 -39.87 34.43 -24.83
CA MET A 193 -40.48 35.39 -23.91
C MET A 193 -40.99 36.62 -24.62
N ILE A 194 -42.10 37.16 -24.11
CA ILE A 194 -42.68 38.44 -24.51
C ILE A 194 -42.98 39.24 -23.26
N LEU A 195 -42.51 40.48 -23.19
CA LEU A 195 -43.01 41.50 -22.27
C LEU A 195 -43.87 42.48 -23.06
N ILE A 196 -45.07 42.76 -22.57
CA ILE A 196 -46.02 43.71 -23.19
C ILE A 196 -46.56 44.69 -22.15
N GLN A 197 -46.62 45.96 -22.55
CA GLN A 197 -47.16 47.09 -21.78
C GLN A 197 -48.47 47.57 -22.41
N ASP A 198 -49.30 48.26 -21.63
CA ASP A 198 -50.55 48.88 -22.10
C ASP A 198 -51.52 47.91 -22.80
N CYS A 199 -51.71 46.70 -22.25
CA CYS A 199 -52.59 45.67 -22.81
C CYS A 199 -53.62 45.20 -21.78
N ASP A 200 -54.87 44.99 -22.20
CA ASP A 200 -55.87 44.30 -21.38
C ASP A 200 -55.62 42.78 -21.38
N ARG A 201 -55.94 42.13 -20.26
CA ARG A 201 -55.71 40.68 -20.10
C ARG A 201 -56.43 39.85 -21.17
N GLN A 202 -57.66 40.22 -21.53
CA GLN A 202 -58.46 39.43 -22.47
C GLN A 202 -57.90 39.55 -23.89
N ASP A 203 -57.49 40.75 -24.28
CA ASP A 203 -56.82 41.01 -25.56
C ASP A 203 -55.47 40.27 -25.64
N LEU A 204 -54.70 40.29 -24.54
CA LEU A 204 -53.46 39.53 -24.45
C LEU A 204 -53.69 38.03 -24.60
N LYS A 205 -54.73 37.47 -23.97
CA LYS A 205 -55.02 36.03 -24.12
C LYS A 205 -55.26 35.66 -25.58
N VAL A 206 -55.99 36.50 -26.33
CA VAL A 206 -56.25 36.28 -27.77
C VAL A 206 -54.95 36.38 -28.58
N ASP A 207 -54.11 37.38 -28.28
CA ASP A 207 -52.82 37.56 -28.95
C ASP A 207 -51.88 36.37 -28.72
N LEU A 208 -51.74 35.92 -27.47
CA LEU A 208 -50.90 34.76 -27.13
C LEU A 208 -51.44 33.48 -27.79
N GLN A 209 -52.77 33.30 -27.87
CA GLN A 209 -53.37 32.17 -28.58
C GLN A 209 -53.03 32.20 -30.08
N ASN A 210 -53.07 33.38 -30.71
CA ASN A 210 -52.72 33.54 -32.12
C ASN A 210 -51.23 33.23 -32.38
N ILE A 211 -50.35 33.57 -31.43
CA ILE A 211 -48.93 33.23 -31.51
C ILE A 211 -48.74 31.71 -31.39
N ILE A 212 -49.38 31.06 -30.41
CA ILE A 212 -49.34 29.59 -30.25
C ILE A 212 -49.79 28.90 -31.53
N SER A 213 -50.91 29.33 -32.13
CA SER A 213 -51.43 28.74 -33.36
C SER A 213 -50.43 28.85 -34.52
N GLN A 214 -49.79 30.01 -34.71
CA GLN A 214 -48.78 30.19 -35.75
C GLN A 214 -47.53 29.34 -35.52
N ILE A 215 -47.08 29.20 -34.26
CA ILE A 215 -45.96 28.31 -33.92
C ILE A 215 -46.33 26.86 -34.25
N ASN A 216 -47.52 26.41 -33.83
CA ASN A 216 -47.98 25.06 -34.11
C ASN A 216 -48.13 24.79 -35.63
N GLU A 217 -48.52 25.78 -36.43
CA GLU A 217 -48.54 25.65 -37.90
C GLU A 217 -47.16 25.42 -38.52
N ILE A 218 -46.10 25.99 -37.94
CA ILE A 218 -44.72 25.71 -38.35
C ILE A 218 -44.34 24.28 -37.93
N LEU A 219 -44.62 23.92 -36.67
CA LEU A 219 -44.27 22.61 -36.10
C LEU A 219 -44.98 21.45 -36.81
N LEU A 220 -46.21 21.64 -37.29
CA LEU A 220 -46.96 20.65 -38.09
C LEU A 220 -46.29 20.30 -39.43
N ARG A 221 -45.34 21.11 -39.92
CA ARG A 221 -44.58 20.82 -41.15
C ARG A 221 -43.38 19.89 -40.92
N LEU A 222 -43.04 19.62 -39.66
CA LEU A 222 -41.91 18.78 -39.28
C LEU A 222 -42.31 17.30 -39.26
N PRO A 223 -41.37 16.38 -39.53
CA PRO A 223 -41.61 14.96 -39.27
C PRO A 223 -41.90 14.74 -37.78
N THR A 224 -42.74 13.75 -37.46
CA THR A 224 -43.20 13.46 -36.08
C THR A 224 -43.88 14.68 -35.41
N ALA A 225 -44.70 15.43 -36.16
CA ALA A 225 -45.39 16.62 -35.69
C ALA A 225 -46.20 16.43 -34.39
N GLU A 226 -46.68 15.21 -34.13
CA GLU A 226 -47.39 14.83 -32.91
C GLU A 226 -46.55 14.92 -31.61
N ASN A 227 -45.22 15.00 -31.74
CA ASN A 227 -44.29 15.14 -30.61
C ASN A 227 -44.07 16.59 -30.18
N PHE A 228 -44.64 17.57 -30.88
CA PHE A 228 -44.43 18.98 -30.55
C PHE A 228 -45.70 19.65 -30.04
N THR A 229 -45.62 20.27 -28.87
CA THR A 229 -46.72 21.08 -28.32
C THR A 229 -46.17 22.40 -27.77
N THR A 230 -46.80 23.50 -28.17
CA THR A 230 -46.46 24.83 -27.64
C THR A 230 -47.35 25.19 -26.46
N TYR A 231 -46.73 25.44 -25.31
CA TYR A 231 -47.40 25.93 -24.11
C TYR A 231 -47.02 27.38 -23.84
N CYS A 232 -47.95 28.15 -23.30
CA CYS A 232 -47.72 29.53 -22.92
C CYS A 232 -48.26 29.79 -21.52
N GLY A 233 -47.46 30.44 -20.69
CA GLY A 233 -47.81 30.88 -19.36
C GLY A 233 -47.49 32.36 -19.21
N TYR A 234 -48.36 33.12 -18.56
CA TYR A 234 -48.16 34.57 -18.40
C TYR A 234 -48.55 35.07 -17.01
N SER A 235 -47.82 36.09 -16.55
CA SER A 235 -47.97 36.74 -15.25
C SER A 235 -48.02 38.26 -15.43
N ASN A 236 -48.37 39.01 -14.38
CA ASN A 236 -48.47 40.45 -14.44
C ASN A 236 -47.74 41.19 -13.31
N PHE A 237 -47.31 42.40 -13.62
CA PHE A 237 -46.71 43.36 -12.70
C PHE A 237 -47.60 44.62 -12.63
N PRO A 238 -47.81 45.22 -11.45
CA PRO A 238 -47.20 44.87 -10.14
C PRO A 238 -48.04 43.90 -9.29
N ARG A 239 -49.18 43.39 -9.78
CA ARG A 239 -50.16 42.68 -8.94
C ARG A 239 -49.67 41.31 -8.46
N HIS A 240 -48.92 40.58 -9.28
CA HIS A 240 -48.45 39.23 -8.96
C HIS A 240 -46.93 39.09 -9.07
N ALA A 241 -46.18 40.18 -9.17
CA ALA A 241 -44.72 40.19 -9.17
C ALA A 241 -44.22 41.56 -8.71
N ALA A 242 -43.13 41.58 -7.95
CA ALA A 242 -42.43 42.79 -7.49
C ALA A 242 -41.19 43.12 -8.33
N SER A 243 -40.72 42.19 -9.16
CA SER A 243 -39.62 42.40 -10.12
C SER A 243 -39.84 41.61 -11.41
N VAL A 244 -39.04 41.89 -12.44
CA VAL A 244 -39.07 41.11 -13.70
C VAL A 244 -38.65 39.66 -13.48
N GLU A 245 -37.70 39.40 -12.58
CA GLU A 245 -37.31 38.03 -12.21
C GLU A 245 -38.51 37.27 -11.63
N GLU A 246 -39.31 37.92 -10.77
CA GLU A 246 -40.52 37.32 -10.23
C GLU A 246 -41.59 37.13 -11.31
N MET A 247 -41.71 38.05 -12.28
CA MET A 247 -42.58 37.86 -13.45
C MET A 247 -42.19 36.61 -14.24
N VAL A 248 -40.89 36.44 -14.53
CA VAL A 248 -40.34 35.26 -15.25
C VAL A 248 -40.56 33.98 -14.45
N LYS A 249 -40.35 33.99 -13.13
CA LYS A 249 -40.64 32.85 -12.25
C LYS A 249 -42.12 32.46 -12.35
N ASN A 250 -43.01 33.44 -12.22
CA ASN A 250 -44.46 33.21 -12.16
C ASN A 250 -45.05 32.80 -13.52
N SER A 251 -44.57 33.39 -14.62
CA SER A 251 -44.97 32.97 -15.97
C SER A 251 -44.43 31.58 -16.31
N SER A 252 -43.20 31.25 -15.89
CA SER A 252 -42.61 29.91 -16.05
C SER A 252 -43.38 28.85 -15.25
N PHE A 253 -43.87 29.18 -14.04
CA PHE A 253 -44.77 28.28 -13.31
C PHE A 253 -46.12 28.11 -14.00
N ALA A 254 -46.66 29.17 -14.60
CA ALA A 254 -47.89 29.05 -15.38
C ALA A 254 -47.71 28.15 -16.62
N VAL A 255 -46.54 28.19 -17.26
CA VAL A 255 -46.16 27.22 -18.30
C VAL A 255 -46.11 25.80 -17.74
N TYR A 256 -45.49 25.61 -16.57
CA TYR A 256 -45.44 24.32 -15.88
C TYR A 256 -46.84 23.73 -15.65
N GLU A 257 -47.79 24.50 -15.12
CA GLU A 257 -49.18 24.05 -14.98
C GLU A 257 -49.83 23.76 -16.34
N ALA A 258 -49.50 24.54 -17.38
CA ALA A 258 -50.03 24.29 -18.72
C ALA A 258 -49.54 22.94 -19.28
N VAL A 259 -48.27 22.61 -19.10
CA VAL A 259 -47.67 21.31 -19.48
C VAL A 259 -48.31 20.18 -18.66
N MET A 260 -48.33 20.32 -17.32
CA MET A 260 -48.86 19.31 -16.40
C MET A 260 -50.33 18.95 -16.72
N PHE A 261 -51.15 19.94 -17.03
CA PHE A 261 -52.57 19.74 -17.37
C PHE A 261 -52.84 19.61 -18.87
N ARG A 262 -51.80 19.57 -19.72
CA ARG A 262 -51.89 19.55 -21.19
C ARG A 262 -52.85 20.61 -21.75
N LYS A 263 -52.75 21.85 -21.25
CA LYS A 263 -53.59 22.99 -21.67
C LYS A 263 -52.97 23.67 -22.89
N SER A 264 -53.71 23.67 -24.00
CA SER A 264 -53.33 24.38 -25.23
C SER A 264 -53.62 25.89 -25.22
N ASP A 265 -54.35 26.36 -24.20
CA ASP A 265 -54.67 27.77 -23.98
C ASP A 265 -53.58 28.47 -23.17
N PRO A 266 -53.24 29.75 -23.44
CA PRO A 266 -52.38 30.55 -22.58
C PRO A 266 -52.84 30.51 -21.12
N HIS A 267 -51.95 30.07 -20.23
CA HIS A 267 -52.25 29.87 -18.83
C HIS A 267 -51.84 31.08 -17.99
N TYR A 268 -52.77 31.60 -17.18
CA TYR A 268 -52.49 32.75 -16.33
C TYR A 268 -52.02 32.28 -14.96
N PHE A 269 -50.95 32.90 -14.45
CA PHE A 269 -50.40 32.59 -13.13
C PHE A 269 -51.44 32.71 -12.00
N SER A 270 -51.46 31.72 -11.13
CA SER A 270 -52.29 31.67 -9.93
C SER A 270 -51.41 31.56 -8.66
N PRO A 271 -51.39 32.57 -7.79
CA PRO A 271 -50.63 32.52 -6.53
C PRO A 271 -51.02 31.35 -5.62
N ASP A 272 -52.31 30.97 -5.60
CA ASP A 272 -52.81 29.85 -4.79
C ASP A 272 -52.41 28.48 -5.36
N ALA A 273 -52.25 28.37 -6.68
CA ALA A 273 -51.72 27.16 -7.30
C ALA A 273 -50.21 27.05 -7.05
N PHE A 274 -49.49 28.18 -7.22
CA PHE A 274 -48.06 28.26 -6.93
C PHE A 274 -47.74 27.83 -5.50
N LYS A 275 -48.43 28.39 -4.50
CA LYS A 275 -48.21 28.04 -3.10
C LYS A 275 -48.44 26.55 -2.79
N ARG A 276 -49.31 25.87 -3.54
CA ARG A 276 -49.59 24.44 -3.35
C ARG A 276 -48.55 23.52 -4.02
N GLN A 277 -47.90 23.98 -5.09
CA GLN A 277 -47.01 23.16 -5.93
C GLN A 277 -45.56 23.68 -5.97
N GLU A 278 -45.24 24.76 -5.26
CA GLU A 278 -43.92 25.42 -5.31
C GLU A 278 -42.78 24.44 -5.07
N THR A 279 -42.90 23.55 -4.07
CA THR A 279 -41.84 22.58 -3.75
C THR A 279 -41.54 21.64 -4.93
N GLU A 280 -42.57 21.08 -5.57
CA GLU A 280 -42.41 20.18 -6.72
C GLU A 280 -41.85 20.92 -7.93
N TYR A 281 -42.42 22.10 -8.25
CA TYR A 281 -41.92 22.96 -9.33
C TYR A 281 -40.44 23.32 -9.16
N MET A 282 -40.04 23.68 -7.92
CA MET A 282 -38.65 24.05 -7.64
C MET A 282 -37.70 22.84 -7.77
N LYS A 283 -38.14 21.64 -7.39
CA LYS A 283 -37.37 20.40 -7.59
C LYS A 283 -37.21 20.08 -9.09
N ASP A 284 -38.29 20.15 -9.86
CA ASP A 284 -38.27 19.92 -11.31
C ASP A 284 -37.33 20.91 -12.03
N ASN A 285 -37.40 22.19 -11.67
CA ASN A 285 -36.52 23.21 -12.24
C ASN A 285 -35.05 23.02 -11.84
N LYS A 286 -34.78 22.58 -10.61
CA LYS A 286 -33.43 22.25 -10.15
C LYS A 286 -32.83 21.08 -10.92
N LEU A 287 -33.60 20.02 -11.20
CA LEU A 287 -33.12 18.91 -12.02
C LEU A 287 -32.78 19.39 -13.43
N ARG A 288 -33.66 20.22 -14.02
CA ARG A 288 -33.41 20.79 -15.34
C ARG A 288 -32.07 21.54 -15.39
N ILE A 289 -31.82 22.42 -14.42
CA ILE A 289 -30.55 23.15 -14.35
C ILE A 289 -29.36 22.19 -14.18
N LEU A 290 -29.50 21.18 -13.31
CA LEU A 290 -28.45 20.19 -13.04
C LEU A 290 -28.02 19.45 -14.31
N LEU A 291 -28.98 18.96 -15.10
CA LEU A 291 -28.70 18.17 -16.30
C LEU A 291 -28.34 19.04 -17.50
N ASP A 292 -29.05 20.15 -17.75
CA ASP A 292 -28.80 21.03 -18.90
C ASP A 292 -27.40 21.67 -18.84
N LYS A 293 -26.86 21.89 -17.64
CA LYS A 293 -25.52 22.44 -17.42
C LYS A 293 -24.47 21.39 -17.05
N ASN A 294 -24.84 20.11 -16.97
CA ASN A 294 -23.99 19.03 -16.45
C ASN A 294 -23.27 19.44 -15.13
N GLU A 295 -24.04 19.82 -14.11
CA GLU A 295 -23.53 20.17 -12.77
C GLU A 295 -23.54 18.97 -11.80
N LEU A 296 -23.49 17.75 -12.35
CA LEU A 296 -23.27 16.52 -11.58
C LEU A 296 -21.84 16.49 -11.03
N GLN A 297 -21.71 16.08 -9.77
CA GLN A 297 -20.45 15.90 -9.07
C GLN A 297 -20.37 14.49 -8.50
N TYR A 298 -19.18 14.04 -8.14
CA TYR A 298 -18.96 12.70 -7.61
C TYR A 298 -18.15 12.75 -6.33
N LYS A 299 -18.50 11.87 -5.40
CA LYS A 299 -17.67 11.52 -4.25
C LYS A 299 -17.20 10.08 -4.43
N PHE A 300 -16.02 9.78 -3.91
CA PHE A 300 -15.39 8.48 -3.99
C PHE A 300 -15.32 7.88 -2.59
N GLN A 301 -15.83 6.67 -2.43
CA GLN A 301 -15.70 5.92 -1.18
C GLN A 301 -14.72 4.76 -1.38
N PRO A 302 -13.72 4.58 -0.52
CA PRO A 302 -12.76 3.48 -0.66
C PRO A 302 -13.42 2.13 -0.34
N ILE A 303 -13.11 1.14 -1.17
CA ILE A 303 -13.38 -0.28 -0.97
C ILE A 303 -12.03 -0.94 -0.67
N VAL A 304 -11.89 -1.57 0.48
CA VAL A 304 -10.63 -2.15 0.94
C VAL A 304 -10.62 -3.66 0.90
N SER A 305 -9.44 -4.26 0.75
CA SER A 305 -9.27 -5.70 0.88
C SER A 305 -9.51 -6.11 2.34
N ALA A 306 -10.39 -7.10 2.55
CA ALA A 306 -10.61 -7.72 3.85
C ALA A 306 -9.37 -8.48 4.39
N LYS A 307 -8.38 -8.72 3.52
CA LYS A 307 -7.15 -9.44 3.85
C LYS A 307 -6.02 -8.49 4.26
N THR A 308 -5.79 -7.44 3.47
CA THR A 308 -4.63 -6.55 3.64
C THR A 308 -4.97 -5.17 4.18
N GLY A 309 -6.25 -4.77 4.17
CA GLY A 309 -6.69 -3.41 4.51
C GLY A 309 -6.35 -2.34 3.47
N LYS A 310 -5.59 -2.67 2.42
CA LYS A 310 -5.28 -1.75 1.32
C LYS A 310 -6.51 -1.48 0.46
N ILE A 311 -6.57 -0.26 -0.09
CA ILE A 311 -7.62 0.14 -1.04
C ILE A 311 -7.51 -0.74 -2.29
N TYR A 312 -8.59 -1.47 -2.57
CA TYR A 312 -8.77 -2.30 -3.75
C TYR A 312 -9.47 -1.53 -4.88
N ALA A 313 -10.46 -0.71 -4.51
CA ALA A 313 -11.27 0.03 -5.44
C ALA A 313 -11.88 1.27 -4.79
N TYR A 314 -12.62 2.06 -5.57
CA TYR A 314 -13.52 3.09 -5.06
C TYR A 314 -14.91 2.92 -5.65
N GLU A 315 -15.92 3.42 -4.97
CA GLU A 315 -17.26 3.61 -5.55
C GLU A 315 -17.49 5.08 -5.89
N ALA A 316 -17.93 5.37 -7.12
CA ALA A 316 -18.30 6.69 -7.58
C ALA A 316 -19.77 7.00 -7.23
N LEU A 317 -19.95 7.88 -6.26
CA LEU A 317 -21.25 8.26 -5.72
C LEU A 317 -21.69 9.63 -6.26
N MET A 318 -22.68 9.63 -7.15
CA MET A 318 -23.24 10.86 -7.75
C MET A 318 -23.79 11.83 -6.69
N ARG A 319 -23.56 13.12 -6.86
CA ARG A 319 -24.05 14.22 -6.03
C ARG A 319 -24.44 15.39 -6.93
N SER A 320 -25.39 16.22 -6.48
CA SER A 320 -25.59 17.54 -7.09
C SER A 320 -24.62 18.55 -6.48
N LYS A 321 -24.27 19.58 -7.25
CA LYS A 321 -23.59 20.77 -6.72
C LYS A 321 -24.37 21.34 -5.54
N SER A 322 -23.67 21.80 -4.50
CA SER A 322 -24.29 22.20 -3.22
C SER A 322 -25.39 23.28 -3.36
N GLU A 323 -25.28 24.16 -4.34
CA GLU A 323 -26.29 25.21 -4.64
C GLU A 323 -27.63 24.63 -5.15
N ILE A 324 -27.58 23.49 -5.83
CA ILE A 324 -28.77 22.79 -6.36
C ILE A 324 -29.44 21.99 -5.24
N GLY A 325 -28.65 21.22 -4.48
CA GLY A 325 -29.09 20.54 -3.26
C GLY A 325 -30.15 19.46 -3.48
N LEU A 326 -30.15 18.79 -4.64
CA LEU A 326 -30.93 17.57 -4.88
C LEU A 326 -30.16 16.34 -4.38
N SER A 327 -30.83 15.44 -3.67
CA SER A 327 -30.24 14.15 -3.31
C SER A 327 -30.15 13.22 -4.53
N PRO A 328 -29.30 12.17 -4.50
CA PRO A 328 -29.24 11.20 -5.60
C PRO A 328 -30.60 10.53 -5.89
N VAL A 329 -31.36 10.22 -4.84
CA VAL A 329 -32.73 9.70 -4.96
C VAL A 329 -33.65 10.71 -5.65
N ASP A 330 -33.62 11.98 -5.25
CA ASP A 330 -34.40 13.03 -5.92
C ASP A 330 -34.03 13.13 -7.40
N ILE A 331 -32.74 13.06 -7.75
CA ILE A 331 -32.27 13.15 -9.14
C ILE A 331 -32.87 12.01 -9.98
N LEU A 332 -32.76 10.77 -9.51
CA LEU A 332 -33.24 9.59 -10.23
C LEU A 332 -34.77 9.58 -10.37
N GLU A 333 -35.51 9.86 -9.29
CA GLU A 333 -36.98 9.92 -9.33
C GLU A 333 -37.51 11.01 -10.28
N LEU A 334 -36.93 12.21 -10.21
CA LEU A 334 -37.33 13.33 -11.06
C LEU A 334 -36.94 13.07 -12.52
N ALA A 335 -35.75 12.50 -12.77
CA ALA A 335 -35.30 12.17 -14.11
C ALA A 335 -36.16 11.07 -14.74
N GLN A 336 -36.59 10.07 -13.96
CA GLN A 336 -37.54 9.05 -14.43
C GLN A 336 -38.90 9.66 -14.79
N ARG A 337 -39.42 10.59 -13.98
CA ARG A 337 -40.69 11.28 -14.24
C ARG A 337 -40.65 12.17 -15.48
N GLN A 338 -39.47 12.69 -15.83
CA GLN A 338 -39.26 13.59 -16.96
C GLN A 338 -38.68 12.87 -18.19
N ASP A 339 -38.58 11.54 -18.18
CA ASP A 339 -37.95 10.73 -19.24
C ASP A 339 -36.48 11.12 -19.57
N ARG A 340 -35.73 11.60 -18.56
CA ARG A 340 -34.34 12.08 -18.67
C ARG A 340 -33.29 11.18 -18.02
N LEU A 341 -33.63 9.95 -17.64
CA LEU A 341 -32.66 9.00 -17.04
C LEU A 341 -31.45 8.74 -17.92
N TYR A 342 -31.64 8.73 -19.25
CA TYR A 342 -30.55 8.56 -20.20
C TYR A 342 -29.49 9.66 -20.08
N GLU A 343 -29.89 10.90 -19.78
CA GLU A 343 -28.94 11.99 -19.60
C GLU A 343 -28.13 11.81 -18.31
N VAL A 344 -28.75 11.28 -17.25
CA VAL A 344 -28.05 10.95 -16.00
C VAL A 344 -26.99 9.89 -16.26
N GLU A 345 -27.34 8.81 -16.96
CA GLU A 345 -26.41 7.74 -17.35
C GLU A 345 -25.27 8.29 -18.21
N HIS A 346 -25.62 9.06 -19.25
CA HIS A 346 -24.67 9.65 -20.18
C HIS A 346 -23.65 10.54 -19.47
N TYR A 347 -24.11 11.53 -18.70
CA TYR A 347 -23.19 12.40 -17.98
C TYR A 347 -22.36 11.63 -16.95
N THR A 348 -22.93 10.59 -16.32
CA THR A 348 -22.22 9.79 -15.33
C THR A 348 -21.02 9.05 -15.92
N PHE A 349 -21.19 8.33 -17.02
CA PHE A 349 -20.07 7.66 -17.69
C PHE A 349 -18.99 8.66 -18.15
N TYR A 350 -19.39 9.73 -18.84
CA TYR A 350 -18.42 10.70 -19.38
C TYR A 350 -17.67 11.46 -18.28
N ASN A 351 -18.37 11.92 -17.25
CA ASN A 351 -17.75 12.65 -16.14
C ASN A 351 -16.80 11.77 -15.34
N VAL A 352 -17.20 10.53 -15.05
CA VAL A 352 -16.39 9.60 -14.25
C VAL A 352 -15.15 9.15 -15.01
N LEU A 353 -15.28 8.77 -16.28
CA LEU A 353 -14.11 8.40 -17.09
C LEU A 353 -13.12 9.55 -17.28
N LYS A 354 -13.64 10.78 -17.39
CA LYS A 354 -12.79 11.97 -17.39
C LYS A 354 -12.03 12.13 -16.07
N ILE A 355 -12.70 11.98 -14.92
CA ILE A 355 -12.05 12.03 -13.60
C ILE A 355 -10.99 10.93 -13.46
N MET A 356 -11.29 9.70 -13.90
CA MET A 356 -10.31 8.61 -13.91
C MET A 356 -9.09 8.94 -14.77
N ASN A 357 -9.29 9.55 -15.93
CA ASN A 357 -8.20 9.93 -16.83
C ASN A 357 -7.30 11.03 -16.21
N GLU A 358 -7.89 11.98 -15.49
CA GLU A 358 -7.17 13.01 -14.73
C GLU A 358 -6.35 12.41 -13.56
N HIS A 359 -6.73 11.22 -13.07
CA HIS A 359 -6.10 10.52 -11.94
C HIS A 359 -5.57 9.12 -12.34
N ASN A 360 -5.08 8.97 -13.57
CA ASN A 360 -4.71 7.67 -14.15
C ASN A 360 -3.72 6.85 -13.31
N GLY A 361 -2.81 7.50 -12.57
CA GLY A 361 -1.85 6.85 -11.69
C GLY A 361 -2.50 6.06 -10.55
N ILE A 362 -3.65 6.52 -10.03
CA ILE A 362 -4.39 5.85 -8.95
C ILE A 362 -5.19 4.66 -9.50
N PHE A 363 -5.75 4.79 -10.70
CA PHE A 363 -6.61 3.77 -11.32
C PHE A 363 -5.85 2.75 -12.18
N ALA A 364 -4.52 2.80 -12.15
CA ALA A 364 -3.65 1.85 -12.83
C ALA A 364 -3.71 0.45 -12.19
N ASP A 365 -3.83 0.39 -10.86
CA ASP A 365 -3.89 -0.83 -10.05
C ASP A 365 -5.16 -0.97 -9.21
N ARG A 366 -6.06 0.02 -9.28
CA ARG A 366 -7.33 0.06 -8.52
C ARG A 366 -8.53 0.12 -9.44
N LYS A 367 -9.63 -0.52 -9.01
CA LYS A 367 -10.91 -0.49 -9.73
C LYS A 367 -11.75 0.73 -9.35
N LEU A 368 -12.73 1.07 -10.19
CA LEU A 368 -13.77 2.04 -9.87
C LEU A 368 -15.15 1.43 -10.14
N PHE A 369 -15.97 1.37 -9.11
CA PHE A 369 -17.35 0.92 -9.18
C PHE A 369 -18.26 2.09 -9.55
N LEU A 370 -19.13 1.87 -10.53
CA LEU A 370 -20.02 2.88 -11.12
C LEU A 370 -21.43 2.33 -11.23
N ASN A 371 -22.36 2.94 -10.51
CA ASN A 371 -23.79 2.68 -10.63
C ASN A 371 -24.30 2.99 -12.05
N SER A 372 -24.95 2.01 -12.67
CA SER A 372 -25.57 2.11 -14.00
C SER A 372 -27.08 1.91 -13.92
N ILE A 373 -27.81 2.57 -14.81
CA ILE A 373 -29.26 2.53 -14.94
C ILE A 373 -29.62 1.63 -16.15
N PRO A 374 -29.99 0.35 -15.95
CA PRO A 374 -30.13 -0.61 -17.06
C PRO A 374 -31.24 -0.26 -18.06
N THR A 375 -32.24 0.51 -17.64
CA THR A 375 -33.34 1.00 -18.49
C THR A 375 -32.94 2.19 -19.37
N ALA A 376 -31.77 2.79 -19.12
CA ALA A 376 -31.30 4.01 -19.76
C ALA A 376 -29.86 3.89 -20.28
N ILE A 377 -29.47 2.68 -20.66
CA ILE A 377 -28.09 2.36 -21.06
C ILE A 377 -27.62 3.19 -22.27
N LEU A 378 -26.31 3.47 -22.33
CA LEU A 378 -25.68 4.18 -23.44
C LEU A 378 -25.97 3.52 -24.79
N LYS A 379 -25.99 4.32 -25.85
CA LYS A 379 -26.05 3.74 -27.21
C LYS A 379 -24.70 3.15 -27.59
N GLU A 380 -24.69 2.10 -28.40
CA GLU A 380 -23.47 1.39 -28.78
C GLU A 380 -22.41 2.31 -29.40
N ASN A 381 -22.82 3.26 -30.25
CA ASN A 381 -21.91 4.21 -30.89
C ASN A 381 -21.26 5.18 -29.88
N GLU A 382 -21.97 5.56 -28.81
CA GLU A 382 -21.42 6.43 -27.75
C GLU A 382 -20.48 5.64 -26.84
N PHE A 383 -20.81 4.39 -26.54
CA PHE A 383 -19.90 3.51 -25.80
C PHE A 383 -18.63 3.21 -26.60
N ASP A 384 -18.74 3.01 -27.92
CA ASP A 384 -17.58 2.83 -28.81
C ASP A 384 -16.70 4.11 -28.85
N GLU A 385 -17.28 5.30 -28.73
CA GLU A 385 -16.52 6.56 -28.60
C GLU A 385 -15.75 6.62 -27.27
N LEU A 386 -16.40 6.25 -26.15
CA LEU A 386 -15.73 6.14 -24.86
C LEU A 386 -14.61 5.09 -24.90
N LEU A 387 -14.84 3.97 -25.57
CA LEU A 387 -13.85 2.91 -25.74
C LEU A 387 -12.63 3.38 -26.52
N ASN A 388 -12.82 4.11 -27.61
CA ASN A 388 -11.71 4.67 -28.39
C ASN A 388 -10.91 5.74 -27.62
N THR A 389 -11.56 6.42 -26.66
CA THR A 389 -10.94 7.51 -25.90
C THR A 389 -10.27 7.02 -24.62
N TYR A 390 -10.85 6.05 -23.92
CA TYR A 390 -10.50 5.65 -22.55
C TYR A 390 -10.27 4.13 -22.38
N GLN A 391 -9.83 3.44 -23.45
CA GLN A 391 -9.73 1.98 -23.50
C GLN A 391 -9.09 1.33 -22.26
N ASP A 392 -7.97 1.88 -21.78
CA ASP A 392 -7.24 1.29 -20.64
C ASP A 392 -7.94 1.54 -19.30
N LEU A 393 -8.68 2.64 -19.16
CA LEU A 393 -9.42 2.96 -17.93
C LEU A 393 -10.70 2.15 -17.81
N LEU A 394 -11.34 1.81 -18.93
CA LEU A 394 -12.55 1.00 -18.93
C LEU A 394 -12.34 -0.40 -18.35
N LYS A 395 -11.14 -0.97 -18.47
CA LYS A 395 -10.76 -2.25 -17.82
C LYS A 395 -10.75 -2.14 -16.30
N SER A 396 -10.53 -0.95 -15.76
CA SER A 396 -10.58 -0.67 -14.32
C SER A 396 -11.99 -0.33 -13.84
N LEU A 397 -12.96 -0.16 -14.75
CA LEU A 397 -14.35 0.12 -14.41
C LEU A 397 -15.10 -1.17 -14.04
N VAL A 398 -15.88 -1.09 -12.97
CA VAL A 398 -16.84 -2.11 -12.54
C VAL A 398 -18.22 -1.47 -12.63
N ILE A 399 -19.09 -2.01 -13.48
CA ILE A 399 -20.46 -1.51 -13.61
C ILE A 399 -21.30 -2.16 -12.52
N GLU A 400 -21.96 -1.35 -11.70
CA GLU A 400 -22.89 -1.80 -10.67
C GLU A 400 -24.33 -1.70 -11.18
N ILE A 401 -25.10 -2.74 -10.90
CA ILE A 401 -26.51 -2.82 -11.23
C ILE A 401 -27.27 -3.45 -10.07
N THR A 402 -28.47 -2.95 -9.78
CA THR A 402 -29.32 -3.54 -8.75
C THR A 402 -29.89 -4.88 -9.22
N GLU A 403 -30.19 -5.80 -8.29
CA GLU A 403 -30.77 -7.12 -8.60
C GLU A 403 -32.01 -7.01 -9.51
N ASN A 404 -32.87 -6.02 -9.28
CA ASN A 404 -34.10 -5.79 -10.05
C ASN A 404 -33.88 -5.02 -11.36
N GLY A 405 -32.69 -4.47 -11.60
CA GLY A 405 -32.38 -3.66 -12.79
C GLY A 405 -32.30 -4.49 -14.08
N MET A 406 -31.97 -5.78 -13.98
CA MET A 406 -31.77 -6.70 -15.13
C MET A 406 -33.05 -7.45 -15.57
N GLN A 407 -34.22 -6.81 -15.48
CA GLN A 407 -35.50 -7.46 -15.83
C GLN A 407 -35.73 -7.65 -17.35
N SER A 408 -34.96 -6.98 -18.21
CA SER A 408 -35.08 -7.12 -19.67
C SER A 408 -33.86 -7.84 -20.27
N GLU A 409 -34.12 -8.79 -21.18
CA GLU A 409 -33.09 -9.53 -21.91
C GLU A 409 -32.17 -8.58 -22.71
N GLU A 410 -32.73 -7.48 -23.21
CA GLU A 410 -32.03 -6.46 -24.00
C GLU A 410 -31.00 -5.68 -23.16
N SER A 411 -31.35 -5.28 -21.93
CA SER A 411 -30.43 -4.59 -21.02
C SER A 411 -29.27 -5.50 -20.59
N CYS A 412 -29.54 -6.78 -20.28
CA CYS A 412 -28.49 -7.75 -19.97
C CYS A 412 -27.51 -7.93 -21.13
N VAL A 413 -28.02 -8.12 -22.35
CA VAL A 413 -27.18 -8.30 -23.55
C VAL A 413 -26.30 -7.08 -23.80
N ALA A 414 -26.82 -5.87 -23.58
CA ALA A 414 -26.06 -4.64 -23.79
C ALA A 414 -24.88 -4.49 -22.80
N VAL A 415 -25.11 -4.76 -21.51
CA VAL A 415 -24.05 -4.73 -20.48
C VAL A 415 -22.99 -5.80 -20.77
N HIS A 416 -23.39 -7.02 -21.09
CA HIS A 416 -22.44 -8.09 -21.46
C HIS A 416 -21.59 -7.71 -22.68
N LYS A 417 -22.20 -7.05 -23.67
CA LYS A 417 -21.46 -6.55 -24.85
C LYS A 417 -20.42 -5.50 -24.49
N TYR A 418 -20.69 -4.64 -23.50
CA TYR A 418 -19.70 -3.69 -22.99
C TYR A 418 -18.52 -4.40 -22.32
N MET A 419 -18.81 -5.42 -21.51
CA MET A 419 -17.79 -6.24 -20.86
C MET A 419 -16.90 -6.92 -21.90
N GLU A 420 -17.50 -7.56 -22.92
CA GLU A 420 -16.75 -8.24 -23.99
C GLU A 420 -15.85 -7.29 -24.79
N LYS A 421 -16.32 -6.07 -25.08
CA LYS A 421 -15.56 -5.09 -25.88
C LYS A 421 -14.46 -4.38 -25.08
N SER A 422 -14.73 -4.05 -23.82
CA SER A 422 -13.89 -3.14 -23.03
C SER A 422 -13.08 -3.83 -21.93
N GLY A 423 -13.47 -5.03 -21.52
CA GLY A 423 -12.91 -5.72 -20.36
C GLY A 423 -13.37 -5.16 -19.01
N CYS A 424 -14.41 -4.33 -18.98
CA CYS A 424 -15.03 -3.89 -17.73
C CYS A 424 -15.68 -5.09 -17.00
N GLU A 425 -15.75 -4.98 -15.67
CA GLU A 425 -16.30 -6.02 -14.80
C GLU A 425 -17.73 -5.65 -14.35
N LEU A 426 -18.47 -6.61 -13.80
CA LEU A 426 -19.86 -6.44 -13.36
C LEU A 426 -20.00 -6.71 -11.86
N ALA A 427 -20.77 -5.88 -11.16
CA ALA A 427 -21.18 -6.07 -9.78
C ALA A 427 -22.71 -6.10 -9.67
N LEU A 428 -23.24 -7.00 -8.85
CA LEU A 428 -24.65 -6.96 -8.43
C LEU A 428 -24.76 -6.28 -7.07
N ASP A 429 -25.61 -5.25 -7.01
CA ASP A 429 -25.86 -4.41 -5.85
C ASP A 429 -27.14 -4.82 -5.09
N ASP A 430 -27.23 -4.44 -3.81
CA ASP A 430 -28.35 -4.70 -2.89
C ASP A 430 -28.73 -6.19 -2.70
N TYR A 431 -27.78 -7.12 -2.85
CA TYR A 431 -28.10 -8.55 -2.82
C TYR A 431 -28.46 -9.03 -1.41
N GLY A 432 -29.61 -9.70 -1.28
CA GLY A 432 -30.10 -10.28 -0.02
C GLY A 432 -31.29 -9.55 0.63
N THR A 433 -31.81 -8.48 0.02
CA THR A 433 -32.94 -7.68 0.53
C THR A 433 -34.34 -8.19 0.11
N GLY A 434 -34.45 -9.27 -0.70
CA GLY A 434 -35.71 -9.76 -1.28
C GLY A 434 -35.74 -11.23 -1.77
N TYR A 435 -36.54 -11.54 -2.81
CA TYR A 435 -36.62 -12.87 -3.47
C TYR A 435 -35.36 -13.14 -4.30
N SER A 436 -34.21 -13.30 -3.63
CA SER A 436 -32.95 -13.53 -4.29
C SER A 436 -32.98 -14.83 -5.10
N ASN A 437 -32.93 -14.70 -6.43
CA ASN A 437 -33.01 -15.84 -7.34
C ASN A 437 -31.59 -16.26 -7.73
N ALA A 438 -31.15 -17.41 -7.23
CA ALA A 438 -29.87 -18.01 -7.63
C ALA A 438 -29.74 -18.16 -9.17
N SER A 439 -30.86 -18.28 -9.88
CA SER A 439 -30.88 -18.31 -11.35
C SER A 439 -30.40 -16.98 -11.97
N THR A 440 -30.76 -15.83 -11.38
CA THR A 440 -30.30 -14.50 -11.84
C THR A 440 -28.80 -14.36 -11.66
N LEU A 441 -28.29 -14.80 -10.50
CA LEU A 441 -26.85 -14.79 -10.20
C LEU A 441 -26.04 -15.64 -11.19
N LEU A 442 -26.55 -16.83 -11.52
CA LEU A 442 -25.92 -17.73 -12.50
C LEU A 442 -25.98 -17.18 -13.92
N ASN A 443 -27.12 -16.64 -14.33
CA ASN A 443 -27.31 -16.11 -15.70
C ASN A 443 -26.42 -14.89 -15.96
N ASN A 444 -26.27 -14.02 -14.96
CA ASN A 444 -25.51 -12.77 -15.12
C ASN A 444 -24.01 -12.95 -14.87
N SER A 445 -23.60 -14.03 -14.16
CA SER A 445 -22.19 -14.35 -13.87
C SER A 445 -21.33 -13.13 -13.47
N PRO A 446 -21.74 -12.34 -12.45
CA PRO A 446 -21.06 -11.11 -12.09
C PRO A 446 -19.70 -11.40 -11.44
N ASN A 447 -18.76 -10.44 -11.54
CA ASN A 447 -17.45 -10.53 -10.90
C ASN A 447 -17.54 -10.24 -9.39
N TYR A 448 -18.46 -9.37 -8.99
CA TYR A 448 -18.66 -8.95 -7.60
C TYR A 448 -20.11 -9.10 -7.16
N LEU A 449 -20.28 -9.44 -5.89
CA LEU A 449 -21.57 -9.47 -5.22
C LEU A 449 -21.49 -8.57 -3.99
N LYS A 450 -22.29 -7.50 -3.99
CA LYS A 450 -22.35 -6.52 -2.91
C LYS A 450 -23.48 -6.93 -1.95
N ILE A 451 -23.12 -7.12 -0.69
CA ILE A 451 -24.04 -7.54 0.36
C ILE A 451 -24.50 -6.28 1.08
N ASP A 452 -25.80 -6.00 0.95
CA ASP A 452 -26.43 -4.78 1.45
C ASP A 452 -26.16 -4.53 2.94
N HIS A 453 -26.09 -3.25 3.29
CA HIS A 453 -25.90 -2.77 4.66
C HIS A 453 -26.91 -3.37 5.65
N SER A 454 -28.17 -3.61 5.27
CA SER A 454 -29.15 -4.20 6.21
C SER A 454 -28.77 -5.63 6.66
N MET A 455 -27.99 -6.36 5.84
CA MET A 455 -27.46 -7.69 6.14
C MET A 455 -26.17 -7.64 6.96
N ILE A 456 -25.38 -6.57 6.83
CA ILE A 456 -24.13 -6.37 7.58
C ILE A 456 -24.38 -5.74 8.95
N MET A 457 -25.33 -4.81 9.06
CA MET A 457 -25.65 -4.11 10.30
C MET A 457 -26.01 -5.10 11.42
N GLY A 458 -25.22 -5.11 12.50
CA GLY A 458 -25.39 -6.00 13.65
C GLY A 458 -25.10 -7.48 13.38
N ILE A 459 -24.33 -7.80 12.33
CA ILE A 459 -23.97 -9.18 11.96
C ILE A 459 -23.13 -9.88 13.03
N ASP A 460 -22.42 -9.14 13.87
CA ASP A 460 -21.60 -9.65 14.98
C ASP A 460 -22.42 -10.43 16.03
N THR A 461 -23.70 -10.08 16.21
CA THR A 461 -24.60 -10.72 17.20
C THR A 461 -25.71 -11.59 16.60
N ASP A 462 -26.01 -11.45 15.31
CA ASP A 462 -27.07 -12.21 14.65
C ASP A 462 -26.54 -13.44 13.89
N SER A 463 -26.68 -14.61 14.51
CA SER A 463 -26.23 -15.88 13.93
C SER A 463 -26.94 -16.27 12.63
N LYS A 464 -28.16 -15.78 12.36
CA LYS A 464 -28.86 -16.05 11.10
C LYS A 464 -28.22 -15.25 9.96
N LYS A 465 -27.89 -13.98 10.21
CA LYS A 465 -27.16 -13.14 9.24
C LYS A 465 -25.78 -13.73 8.95
N GLN A 466 -25.05 -14.14 9.98
CA GLN A 466 -23.75 -14.82 9.83
C GLN A 466 -23.87 -16.06 8.93
N HIS A 467 -24.88 -16.91 9.16
CA HIS A 467 -25.08 -18.11 8.36
C HIS A 467 -25.39 -17.81 6.89
N LEU A 468 -26.24 -16.80 6.62
CA LEU A 468 -26.57 -16.38 5.26
C LEU A 468 -25.34 -15.81 4.53
N VAL A 469 -24.62 -14.88 5.16
CA VAL A 469 -23.42 -14.27 4.56
C VAL A 469 -22.34 -15.32 4.31
N SER A 470 -22.11 -16.25 5.24
CA SER A 470 -21.16 -17.37 5.03
C SER A 470 -21.55 -18.27 3.84
N SER A 471 -22.85 -18.45 3.60
CA SER A 471 -23.36 -19.17 2.44
C SER A 471 -23.11 -18.42 1.13
N TYR A 472 -23.24 -17.09 1.13
CA TYR A 472 -22.90 -16.25 -0.03
C TYR A 472 -21.40 -16.25 -0.32
N VAL A 473 -20.56 -16.14 0.71
CA VAL A 473 -19.10 -16.26 0.56
C VAL A 473 -18.73 -17.60 -0.06
N SER A 474 -19.29 -18.70 0.47
CA SER A 474 -19.04 -20.04 -0.08
C SER A 474 -19.49 -20.16 -1.54
N PHE A 475 -20.66 -19.61 -1.88
CA PHE A 475 -21.15 -19.59 -3.26
C PHE A 475 -20.21 -18.80 -4.18
N ALA A 476 -19.80 -17.61 -3.76
CA ALA A 476 -18.92 -16.72 -4.53
C ALA A 476 -17.54 -17.36 -4.79
N ASN A 477 -16.93 -17.97 -3.77
CA ASN A 477 -15.66 -18.70 -3.90
C ASN A 477 -15.72 -19.79 -4.97
N ASN A 478 -16.81 -20.56 -5.00
CA ASN A 478 -17.00 -21.64 -5.97
C ASN A 478 -17.21 -21.16 -7.42
N HIS A 479 -17.54 -19.89 -7.62
CA HIS A 479 -17.84 -19.30 -8.94
C HIS A 479 -16.84 -18.20 -9.34
N ASN A 480 -15.68 -18.09 -8.66
CA ASN A 480 -14.67 -17.06 -8.89
C ASN A 480 -15.22 -15.62 -8.78
N MET A 481 -16.14 -15.40 -7.85
CA MET A 481 -16.72 -14.10 -7.55
C MET A 481 -16.14 -13.54 -6.25
N LYS A 482 -16.12 -12.21 -6.12
CA LYS A 482 -15.73 -11.54 -4.86
C LYS A 482 -16.95 -10.99 -4.13
N ILE A 483 -17.02 -11.25 -2.83
CA ILE A 483 -18.00 -10.65 -1.92
C ILE A 483 -17.49 -9.29 -1.43
N LEU A 484 -18.31 -8.26 -1.57
CA LEU A 484 -18.15 -6.95 -0.94
C LEU A 484 -19.18 -6.80 0.19
N ALA A 485 -18.73 -6.68 1.43
CA ALA A 485 -19.58 -6.35 2.57
C ALA A 485 -19.75 -4.83 2.68
N GLU A 486 -20.99 -4.35 2.57
CA GLU A 486 -21.29 -2.91 2.57
C GLU A 486 -21.79 -2.39 3.92
N GLY A 487 -21.52 -1.12 4.19
CA GLY A 487 -21.97 -0.45 5.39
C GLY A 487 -21.36 -0.98 6.69
N VAL A 488 -20.09 -1.41 6.67
CA VAL A 488 -19.38 -1.72 7.93
C VAL A 488 -19.14 -0.44 8.72
N GLU A 489 -19.73 -0.33 9.92
CA GLU A 489 -19.67 0.87 10.76
C GLU A 489 -18.93 0.65 12.09
N THR A 490 -18.79 -0.59 12.54
CA THR A 490 -18.17 -0.94 13.84
C THR A 490 -16.98 -1.90 13.70
N ALA A 491 -16.14 -1.95 14.73
CA ALA A 491 -14.98 -2.86 14.80
C ALA A 491 -15.42 -4.33 14.88
N GLU A 492 -16.53 -4.59 15.56
CA GLU A 492 -17.12 -5.91 15.75
C GLU A 492 -17.69 -6.46 14.44
N GLU A 493 -18.39 -5.62 13.67
CA GLU A 493 -18.85 -5.98 12.32
C GLU A 493 -17.67 -6.25 11.39
N LEU A 494 -16.64 -5.39 11.40
CA LEU A 494 -15.41 -5.58 10.63
C LEU A 494 -14.78 -6.96 10.93
N GLN A 495 -14.62 -7.27 12.21
CA GLN A 495 -14.07 -8.56 12.62
C GLN A 495 -14.94 -9.72 12.15
N MET A 496 -16.25 -9.63 12.29
CA MET A 496 -17.17 -10.70 11.88
C MET A 496 -17.15 -10.92 10.37
N VAL A 497 -17.20 -9.87 9.54
CA VAL A 497 -17.19 -10.06 8.08
C VAL A 497 -15.86 -10.66 7.57
N ILE A 498 -14.73 -10.32 8.20
CA ILE A 498 -13.44 -10.96 7.91
C ILE A 498 -13.48 -12.44 8.32
N GLN A 499 -14.02 -12.76 9.50
CA GLN A 499 -14.16 -14.15 9.97
C GLN A 499 -15.05 -15.01 9.07
N LEU A 500 -16.10 -14.41 8.49
CA LEU A 500 -17.00 -15.09 7.56
C LEU A 500 -16.37 -15.26 6.15
N GLY A 501 -15.21 -14.64 5.89
CA GLY A 501 -14.48 -14.77 4.63
C GLY A 501 -14.91 -13.79 3.54
N CYS A 502 -15.51 -12.64 3.88
CA CYS A 502 -15.75 -11.58 2.91
C CYS A 502 -14.42 -11.12 2.27
N HIS A 503 -14.44 -10.75 0.99
CA HIS A 503 -13.21 -10.44 0.24
C HIS A 503 -12.86 -8.96 0.30
N LEU A 504 -13.89 -8.12 0.23
CA LEU A 504 -13.82 -6.68 0.16
C LEU A 504 -14.76 -6.08 1.21
N ILE A 505 -14.42 -4.88 1.70
CA ILE A 505 -15.15 -4.19 2.75
C ILE A 505 -15.31 -2.72 2.37
N GLN A 506 -16.51 -2.20 2.54
CA GLN A 506 -16.83 -0.79 2.39
C GLN A 506 -17.76 -0.34 3.52
N GLY A 507 -17.51 0.84 4.07
CA GLY A 507 -18.35 1.39 5.13
C GLY A 507 -17.70 2.59 5.79
N PHE A 508 -18.41 3.23 6.72
CA PHE A 508 -17.87 4.41 7.40
C PHE A 508 -16.71 4.09 8.34
N TYR A 509 -16.58 2.84 8.77
CA TYR A 509 -15.43 2.40 9.55
C TYR A 509 -14.15 2.46 8.72
N THR A 510 -14.16 1.94 7.48
CA THR A 510 -12.96 1.92 6.61
C THR A 510 -12.73 3.24 5.87
N GLY A 511 -13.78 3.97 5.51
CA GLY A 511 -13.66 5.31 4.93
C GLY A 511 -14.98 5.90 4.43
N ARG A 512 -15.17 7.20 4.65
CA ARG A 512 -16.38 7.93 4.19
C ARG A 512 -16.24 8.41 2.74
N PRO A 513 -17.36 8.59 2.01
CA PRO A 513 -17.35 9.22 0.69
C PRO A 513 -16.74 10.63 0.74
N ASN A 514 -15.72 10.88 -0.09
CA ASN A 514 -15.01 12.16 -0.15
C ASN A 514 -14.88 12.64 -1.61
N SER A 515 -14.85 13.97 -1.81
CA SER A 515 -14.59 14.54 -3.14
C SER A 515 -13.14 14.36 -3.58
N GLN A 516 -12.21 14.21 -2.64
CA GLN A 516 -10.82 13.83 -2.93
C GLN A 516 -10.66 12.31 -2.90
N ILE A 517 -9.99 11.75 -3.90
CA ILE A 517 -9.62 10.33 -3.96
C ILE A 517 -8.42 10.13 -3.04
N VAL A 518 -8.60 9.34 -1.98
CA VAL A 518 -7.55 9.08 -0.97
C VAL A 518 -6.71 7.87 -1.37
N ASP A 519 -5.41 7.88 -1.10
CA ASP A 519 -4.50 6.80 -1.49
C ASP A 519 -4.39 5.65 -0.49
N SER A 520 -4.78 5.88 0.77
CA SER A 520 -4.81 4.89 1.84
C SER A 520 -5.92 5.21 2.84
N ILE A 521 -6.31 4.22 3.63
CA ILE A 521 -7.20 4.40 4.78
C ILE A 521 -6.38 4.75 6.04
N ASN A 522 -7.06 4.87 7.19
CA ASN A 522 -6.37 5.02 8.47
C ASN A 522 -5.50 3.78 8.76
N GLU A 523 -4.21 4.00 9.06
CA GLU A 523 -3.22 2.96 9.31
C GLU A 523 -3.60 2.04 10.48
N ASP A 524 -4.25 2.56 11.53
CA ASP A 524 -4.71 1.75 12.67
C ASP A 524 -5.75 0.70 12.23
N ILE A 525 -6.59 1.06 11.27
CA ILE A 525 -7.64 0.18 10.73
C ILE A 525 -7.02 -0.85 9.79
N GLU A 526 -6.05 -0.45 8.95
CA GLU A 526 -5.28 -1.39 8.13
C GLU A 526 -4.54 -2.42 9.01
N ASN A 527 -3.88 -1.95 10.06
CA ASN A 527 -3.23 -2.78 11.07
C ASN A 527 -4.21 -3.74 11.77
N GLN A 528 -5.41 -3.25 12.11
CA GLN A 528 -6.47 -4.07 12.71
C GLN A 528 -6.91 -5.21 11.77
N ILE A 529 -7.13 -4.93 10.49
CA ILE A 529 -7.50 -5.93 9.47
C ILE A 529 -6.42 -7.01 9.36
N VAL A 530 -5.14 -6.62 9.26
CA VAL A 530 -4.04 -7.57 9.19
C VAL A 530 -3.94 -8.41 10.47
N ALA A 531 -4.05 -7.80 11.64
CA ALA A 531 -3.97 -8.50 12.92
C ALA A 531 -5.09 -9.54 13.08
N ILE A 532 -6.33 -9.24 12.65
CA ILE A 532 -7.44 -10.19 12.66
C ILE A 532 -7.10 -11.39 11.76
N ASN A 533 -6.62 -11.15 10.54
CA ASN A 533 -6.27 -12.22 9.61
C ASN A 533 -5.09 -13.08 10.10
N LEU A 534 -4.05 -12.47 10.69
CA LEU A 534 -2.93 -13.22 11.28
C LEU A 534 -3.39 -14.11 12.44
N LYS A 535 -4.33 -13.62 13.26
CA LYS A 535 -4.95 -14.42 14.32
C LYS A 535 -5.75 -15.60 13.75
N LEU A 536 -6.48 -15.40 12.65
CA LEU A 536 -7.19 -16.48 11.96
C LEU A 536 -6.22 -17.49 11.34
N ALA A 537 -5.15 -17.03 10.70
CA ALA A 537 -4.10 -17.88 10.14
C ALA A 537 -3.45 -18.75 11.23
N LYS A 538 -3.17 -18.18 12.41
CA LYS A 538 -2.65 -18.90 13.57
C LYS A 538 -3.57 -20.04 14.04
N LEU A 539 -4.89 -19.85 13.94
CA LEU A 539 -5.90 -20.84 14.33
C LEU A 539 -6.20 -21.87 13.21
N ALA A 540 -5.77 -21.62 11.98
CA ALA A 540 -5.99 -22.52 10.86
C ALA A 540 -5.14 -23.79 10.99
N TYR A 541 -5.80 -24.95 10.94
CA TYR A 541 -5.17 -26.28 11.00
C TYR A 541 -4.56 -26.73 9.67
N GLU A 542 -4.66 -25.93 8.60
CA GLU A 542 -4.14 -26.31 7.29
C GLU A 542 -2.61 -26.22 7.24
N ASN A 543 -1.95 -27.31 6.85
CA ASN A 543 -0.51 -27.36 6.64
C ASN A 543 -0.17 -26.96 5.20
N LYS A 544 -0.41 -25.68 4.87
CA LYS A 544 -0.14 -25.14 3.53
C LYS A 544 1.32 -24.70 3.46
N ILE A 545 2.07 -25.31 2.54
CA ILE A 545 3.52 -25.15 2.40
C ILE A 545 3.82 -24.25 1.19
N TYR A 546 4.66 -23.22 1.40
CA TYR A 546 5.22 -22.40 0.34
C TYR A 546 6.59 -22.94 -0.05
N GLU A 547 6.72 -23.43 -1.28
CA GLU A 547 8.02 -23.83 -1.84
C GLU A 547 8.73 -22.59 -2.40
N ALA A 548 9.81 -22.17 -1.75
CA ALA A 548 10.59 -21.02 -2.20
C ALA A 548 11.43 -21.41 -3.42
N ASN A 549 11.47 -20.56 -4.44
CA ASN A 549 12.37 -20.67 -5.59
C ASN A 549 13.72 -20.00 -5.30
N ASN A 550 14.71 -20.27 -6.17
CA ASN A 550 16.01 -19.65 -6.06
C ASN A 550 15.94 -18.13 -6.36
N PHE A 551 16.57 -17.32 -5.51
CA PHE A 551 16.53 -15.85 -5.52
C PHE A 551 15.18 -15.21 -5.16
N ASP A 552 14.25 -15.97 -4.58
CA ASP A 552 12.98 -15.39 -4.14
C ASP A 552 13.18 -14.39 -3.00
N VAL A 553 12.42 -13.30 -3.07
CA VAL A 553 12.20 -12.35 -1.97
C VAL A 553 10.78 -12.57 -1.46
N VAL A 554 10.69 -13.24 -0.31
CA VAL A 554 9.44 -13.73 0.26
C VAL A 554 8.97 -12.80 1.37
N SER A 555 7.73 -12.30 1.29
CA SER A 555 7.10 -11.54 2.38
C SER A 555 6.42 -12.50 3.35
N LEU A 556 6.90 -12.52 4.59
CA LEU A 556 6.39 -13.39 5.64
C LEU A 556 4.92 -13.09 5.98
N VAL A 557 4.56 -11.81 6.07
CA VAL A 557 3.19 -11.37 6.36
C VAL A 557 2.23 -11.77 5.23
N ASN A 558 2.60 -11.55 3.97
CA ASN A 558 1.73 -11.90 2.84
C ASN A 558 1.46 -13.41 2.78
N LEU A 559 2.48 -14.25 3.00
CA LEU A 559 2.31 -15.69 3.05
C LEU A 559 1.37 -16.10 4.20
N ALA A 560 1.52 -15.51 5.38
CA ALA A 560 0.65 -15.80 6.52
C ALA A 560 -0.81 -15.40 6.23
N LEU A 561 -1.03 -14.27 5.58
CA LEU A 561 -2.35 -13.83 5.14
C LEU A 561 -2.95 -14.76 4.06
N ASP A 562 -2.11 -15.48 3.30
CA ASP A 562 -2.51 -16.56 2.39
C ASP A 562 -2.63 -17.93 3.07
N PHE A 563 -2.64 -17.96 4.40
CA PHE A 563 -2.76 -19.15 5.24
C PHE A 563 -1.63 -20.17 5.05
N TYR A 564 -0.48 -19.75 4.53
CA TYR A 564 0.72 -20.60 4.58
C TYR A 564 1.20 -20.74 6.03
N SER A 565 1.60 -21.94 6.39
CA SER A 565 2.08 -22.29 7.74
C SER A 565 3.52 -22.79 7.74
N GLN A 566 4.10 -23.00 6.56
CA GLN A 566 5.50 -23.40 6.42
C GLN A 566 6.12 -22.85 5.13
N ILE A 567 7.40 -22.48 5.20
CA ILE A 567 8.25 -22.19 4.05
C ILE A 567 9.22 -23.35 3.88
N TYR A 568 9.31 -23.90 2.68
CA TYR A 568 10.21 -25.00 2.34
C TYR A 568 11.28 -24.52 1.36
N ILE A 569 12.55 -24.66 1.73
CA ILE A 569 13.70 -24.16 0.98
C ILE A 569 14.52 -25.36 0.48
N GLY A 570 14.62 -25.51 -0.84
CA GLY A 570 15.40 -26.57 -1.50
C GLY A 570 16.40 -26.06 -2.53
N HIS A 571 16.80 -24.79 -2.45
CA HIS A 571 17.65 -24.12 -3.42
C HIS A 571 18.74 -23.27 -2.75
N SER A 572 19.63 -22.71 -3.56
CA SER A 572 20.87 -22.08 -3.11
C SER A 572 20.70 -20.73 -2.41
N THR A 573 19.67 -19.93 -2.70
CA THR A 573 19.52 -18.60 -2.11
C THR A 573 18.07 -18.19 -1.98
N THR A 574 17.68 -17.71 -0.80
CA THR A 574 16.33 -17.19 -0.52
C THR A 574 16.42 -16.04 0.48
N ARG A 575 15.61 -14.99 0.28
CA ARG A 575 15.47 -13.87 1.21
C ARG A 575 14.06 -13.84 1.77
N ILE A 576 13.91 -13.79 3.08
CA ILE A 576 12.63 -13.68 3.78
C ILE A 576 12.59 -12.33 4.50
N VAL A 577 11.55 -11.56 4.22
CA VAL A 577 11.35 -10.21 4.76
C VAL A 577 10.07 -10.20 5.59
N GLY A 578 10.19 -9.77 6.85
CA GLY A 578 9.07 -9.56 7.74
C GLY A 578 8.70 -8.08 7.85
N GLU A 579 7.87 -7.80 8.85
CA GLU A 579 7.53 -6.44 9.26
C GLU A 579 7.74 -6.34 10.77
N THR A 580 8.51 -5.33 11.19
CA THR A 580 8.94 -5.17 12.58
C THR A 580 7.74 -5.20 13.53
N GLY A 581 7.81 -6.07 14.55
CA GLY A 581 6.76 -6.20 15.58
C GLY A 581 5.56 -7.09 15.20
N ARG A 582 5.42 -7.54 13.95
CA ARG A 582 4.32 -8.43 13.55
C ARG A 582 4.71 -9.91 13.67
N GLU A 583 4.29 -10.56 14.76
CA GLU A 583 4.47 -12.01 14.95
C GLU A 583 3.69 -12.81 13.89
N VAL A 584 4.38 -13.75 13.24
CA VAL A 584 3.80 -14.72 12.29
C VAL A 584 4.08 -16.14 12.77
N CYS A 585 3.03 -16.95 12.90
CA CYS A 585 3.14 -18.37 13.28
C CYS A 585 3.36 -19.27 12.06
N MET A 586 4.62 -19.50 11.72
CA MET A 586 5.08 -20.24 10.54
C MET A 586 6.45 -20.87 10.79
N GLY A 587 6.72 -22.05 10.22
CA GLY A 587 8.04 -22.68 10.29
C GLY A 587 8.83 -22.52 8.99
N ILE A 588 10.15 -22.36 9.08
CA ILE A 588 11.06 -22.45 7.92
C ILE A 588 11.73 -23.81 7.96
N ARG A 589 11.63 -24.59 6.88
CA ARG A 589 12.31 -25.88 6.74
C ARG A 589 13.25 -25.89 5.55
N ILE A 590 14.47 -26.33 5.77
CA ILE A 590 15.47 -26.51 4.72
C ILE A 590 15.51 -28.00 4.37
N LYS A 591 15.43 -28.31 3.08
CA LYS A 591 15.44 -29.67 2.56
C LYS A 591 16.78 -30.36 2.80
N ASP A 592 16.78 -31.65 3.09
CA ASP A 592 18.01 -32.45 3.18
C ASP A 592 18.90 -32.33 1.94
N ASN A 593 20.21 -32.44 2.13
CA ASN A 593 21.24 -32.33 1.10
C ASN A 593 21.23 -30.99 0.37
N THR A 594 20.95 -29.90 1.10
CA THR A 594 20.89 -28.55 0.54
C THR A 594 22.03 -27.68 1.06
N GLU A 595 22.74 -27.04 0.13
CA GLU A 595 23.62 -25.91 0.43
C GLU A 595 22.86 -24.62 0.11
N THR A 596 22.67 -23.74 1.10
CA THR A 596 21.84 -22.53 0.92
C THR A 596 22.34 -21.33 1.69
N VAL A 597 22.09 -20.15 1.12
CA VAL A 597 22.20 -18.85 1.76
C VAL A 597 20.78 -18.34 2.04
N LEU A 598 20.39 -18.37 3.31
CA LEU A 598 19.11 -17.84 3.78
C LEU A 598 19.35 -16.46 4.37
N THR A 599 18.71 -15.43 3.80
CA THR A 599 18.73 -14.09 4.39
C THR A 599 17.41 -13.81 5.08
N ILE A 600 17.45 -13.42 6.36
CA ILE A 600 16.28 -12.97 7.12
C ILE A 600 16.40 -11.47 7.42
N SER A 601 15.29 -10.74 7.27
CA SER A 601 15.26 -9.31 7.52
C SER A 601 13.97 -8.87 8.19
N ASN A 602 14.08 -8.29 9.39
CA ASN A 602 12.97 -7.78 10.19
C ASN A 602 11.85 -8.80 10.43
N ILE A 603 12.21 -10.09 10.61
CA ILE A 603 11.20 -11.14 10.84
C ILE A 603 10.84 -11.25 12.33
N ASN A 604 9.57 -11.53 12.61
CA ASN A 604 9.13 -12.01 13.92
C ASN A 604 8.37 -13.32 13.71
N LEU A 605 9.08 -14.44 13.86
CA LEU A 605 8.64 -15.76 13.45
C LEU A 605 8.47 -16.66 14.67
N ARG A 606 7.29 -17.26 14.82
CA ARG A 606 7.01 -18.26 15.85
C ARG A 606 6.80 -19.62 15.22
N GLY A 607 7.61 -20.61 15.63
CA GLY A 607 7.44 -22.00 15.20
C GLY A 607 6.08 -22.58 15.60
N ARG A 608 5.57 -23.53 14.81
CA ARG A 608 4.32 -24.27 15.08
C ARG A 608 4.62 -25.65 15.66
N GLU A 609 4.73 -25.74 16.98
CA GLU A 609 5.05 -27.01 17.67
C GLU A 609 6.37 -27.66 17.18
N ALA A 610 7.25 -26.85 16.60
CA ALA A 610 8.54 -27.22 16.02
C ALA A 610 9.45 -25.98 16.01
N PRO A 611 10.78 -26.15 15.85
CA PRO A 611 11.73 -25.05 15.68
C PRO A 611 11.28 -24.01 14.66
N ALA A 612 11.55 -22.73 14.92
CA ALA A 612 11.25 -21.65 13.99
C ALA A 612 12.01 -21.85 12.66
N ILE A 613 13.25 -22.35 12.74
CA ILE A 613 14.05 -22.77 11.58
C ILE A 613 14.54 -24.20 11.82
N GLU A 614 14.20 -25.10 10.89
CA GLU A 614 14.59 -26.51 10.91
C GLU A 614 15.49 -26.82 9.72
N ILE A 615 16.75 -27.15 9.99
CA ILE A 615 17.72 -27.56 8.97
C ILE A 615 17.57 -29.07 8.71
N GLY A 616 17.51 -29.47 7.44
CA GLY A 616 17.49 -30.88 7.04
C GLY A 616 18.86 -31.54 7.16
N GLU A 617 18.92 -32.86 6.98
CA GLU A 617 20.16 -33.63 7.08
C GLU A 617 21.14 -33.31 5.93
N ASN A 618 22.45 -33.41 6.19
CA ASN A 618 23.54 -33.17 5.25
C ASN A 618 23.49 -31.79 4.57
N CYS A 619 23.12 -30.75 5.34
CA CYS A 619 23.00 -29.39 4.84
C CYS A 619 24.17 -28.50 5.25
N GLN A 620 24.46 -27.51 4.43
CA GLN A 620 25.31 -26.37 4.79
C GLN A 620 24.52 -25.08 4.60
N VAL A 621 24.21 -24.40 5.71
CA VAL A 621 23.35 -23.23 5.72
C VAL A 621 24.14 -22.01 6.16
N ILE A 622 24.12 -20.97 5.33
CA ILE A 622 24.60 -19.64 5.70
C ILE A 622 23.36 -18.79 5.99
N LEU A 623 23.15 -18.43 7.26
CA LEU A 623 22.09 -17.54 7.71
C LEU A 623 22.62 -16.11 7.79
N CYS A 624 22.21 -15.28 6.84
CA CYS A 624 22.48 -13.84 6.84
C CYS A 624 21.38 -13.10 7.61
N VAL A 625 21.75 -12.44 8.71
CA VAL A 625 20.82 -11.68 9.58
C VAL A 625 20.95 -10.19 9.29
N GLU A 626 19.83 -9.54 8.97
CA GLU A 626 19.74 -8.10 8.72
C GLU A 626 18.58 -7.46 9.51
N GLY A 627 18.77 -6.27 10.07
CA GLY A 627 17.74 -5.61 10.90
C GLY A 627 17.40 -6.39 12.18
N ASP A 628 16.19 -6.23 12.70
CA ASP A 628 15.79 -6.79 14.00
C ASP A 628 14.95 -8.07 13.82
N ASN A 629 15.50 -9.23 14.18
CA ASN A 629 14.87 -10.52 13.95
C ASN A 629 14.54 -11.24 15.27
N ILE A 630 13.33 -11.78 15.36
CA ILE A 630 12.84 -12.53 16.52
C ILE A 630 12.41 -13.92 16.05
N LEU A 631 12.95 -14.95 16.70
CA LEU A 631 12.50 -16.34 16.61
C LEU A 631 11.87 -16.74 17.94
N SER A 632 10.75 -17.46 17.91
CA SER A 632 10.02 -17.88 19.11
C SER A 632 9.51 -19.32 19.02
N TYR A 633 9.12 -19.88 20.17
CA TYR A 633 8.84 -21.31 20.42
C TYR A 633 10.11 -22.11 20.68
N GLU A 634 10.87 -22.36 19.64
CA GLU A 634 12.24 -22.88 19.67
C GLU A 634 13.02 -22.14 18.58
N GLY A 635 14.35 -22.07 18.68
CA GLY A 635 15.15 -21.30 17.72
C GLY A 635 15.47 -22.08 16.45
N ILE A 636 16.74 -22.50 16.34
CA ILE A 636 17.28 -23.09 15.12
C ILE A 636 17.75 -24.51 15.41
N HIS A 637 17.13 -25.47 14.73
CA HIS A 637 17.55 -26.87 14.78
C HIS A 637 18.65 -27.16 13.74
N VAL A 638 19.75 -27.76 14.19
CA VAL A 638 20.96 -28.11 13.43
C VAL A 638 21.27 -29.59 13.65
N PRO A 639 20.91 -30.48 12.70
CA PRO A 639 21.23 -31.91 12.78
C PRO A 639 22.75 -32.15 12.78
N LYS A 640 23.20 -33.24 13.42
CA LYS A 640 24.63 -33.63 13.49
C LYS A 640 25.37 -33.66 12.14
N SER A 641 24.67 -34.02 11.07
CA SER A 641 25.26 -34.13 9.72
C SER A 641 25.42 -32.79 9.01
N SER A 642 24.97 -31.70 9.65
CA SER A 642 24.80 -30.39 9.02
C SER A 642 25.65 -29.32 9.68
N LYS A 643 25.81 -28.21 8.96
CA LYS A 643 26.55 -27.03 9.41
C LYS A 643 25.71 -25.78 9.25
N LEU A 644 25.63 -24.98 10.32
CA LEU A 644 25.05 -23.65 10.33
C LEU A 644 26.15 -22.60 10.48
N ILE A 645 26.12 -21.57 9.63
CA ILE A 645 26.98 -20.39 9.70
C ILE A 645 26.07 -19.17 9.85
N ILE A 646 26.11 -18.48 10.98
CA ILE A 646 25.34 -17.24 11.20
C ILE A 646 26.27 -16.05 10.97
N GLN A 647 25.87 -15.15 10.08
CA GLN A 647 26.62 -13.93 9.76
C GLN A 647 25.67 -12.76 9.50
N GLY A 648 26.21 -11.56 9.37
CA GLY A 648 25.43 -10.34 9.10
C GLY A 648 25.68 -9.25 10.14
N ASP A 649 24.98 -8.15 10.00
CA ASP A 649 25.05 -6.98 10.88
C ASP A 649 23.74 -6.71 11.64
N GLY A 650 22.69 -7.49 11.40
CA GLY A 650 21.43 -7.43 12.14
C GLY A 650 21.47 -8.16 13.47
N ASP A 651 20.47 -7.87 14.31
CA ASP A 651 20.25 -8.50 15.59
C ASP A 651 19.33 -9.71 15.44
N LEU A 652 19.62 -10.78 16.20
CA LEU A 652 18.82 -11.99 16.27
C LEU A 652 18.50 -12.31 17.72
N THR A 653 17.22 -12.21 18.08
CA THR A 653 16.71 -12.63 19.40
C THR A 653 15.95 -13.93 19.27
N ILE A 654 16.25 -14.91 20.11
CA ILE A 654 15.60 -16.21 20.15
C ILE A 654 14.95 -16.38 21.52
N HIS A 655 13.62 -16.47 21.57
CA HIS A 655 12.86 -16.79 22.78
C HIS A 655 12.39 -18.23 22.74
N VAL A 656 12.89 -19.04 23.66
CA VAL A 656 12.53 -20.44 23.80
C VAL A 656 11.57 -20.58 24.98
N ASP A 657 10.30 -20.88 24.67
CA ASP A 657 9.22 -21.05 25.65
C ASP A 657 8.70 -22.50 25.75
N HIS A 658 9.56 -23.46 25.38
CA HIS A 658 9.33 -24.90 25.45
C HIS A 658 10.18 -25.57 26.55
N ASN A 659 9.60 -26.53 27.29
CA ASN A 659 10.23 -27.13 28.49
C ASN A 659 11.62 -27.75 28.26
N ASN A 660 11.91 -28.26 27.06
CA ASN A 660 13.22 -28.81 26.71
C ASN A 660 13.79 -28.12 25.47
N GLY A 661 13.46 -26.83 25.32
CA GLY A 661 13.81 -26.09 24.13
C GLY A 661 15.28 -25.70 24.12
N ILE A 662 15.86 -25.76 22.92
CA ILE A 662 17.23 -25.37 22.62
C ILE A 662 17.17 -24.12 21.76
N GLY A 663 18.02 -23.13 22.06
CA GLY A 663 18.10 -21.90 21.28
C GLY A 663 18.68 -22.16 19.89
N ILE A 664 19.92 -22.63 19.83
CA ILE A 664 20.58 -23.01 18.57
C ILE A 664 21.28 -24.36 18.75
N GLY A 665 20.86 -25.37 17.99
CA GLY A 665 21.57 -26.64 17.90
C GLY A 665 20.66 -27.85 17.79
N GLY A 666 20.87 -28.89 18.60
CA GLY A 666 20.29 -30.22 18.38
C GLY A 666 18.84 -30.35 18.85
N THR A 667 18.32 -31.58 18.83
CA THR A 667 17.09 -31.94 19.55
C THR A 667 17.41 -32.59 20.89
N ALA A 668 16.37 -33.02 21.62
CA ALA A 668 16.54 -33.70 22.90
C ALA A 668 17.30 -35.05 22.80
N ASN A 669 17.25 -35.72 21.64
CA ASN A 669 17.76 -37.09 21.48
C ASN A 669 18.91 -37.23 20.49
N GLU A 670 19.22 -36.18 19.72
CA GLU A 670 20.20 -36.24 18.64
C GLU A 670 21.36 -35.27 18.89
N PRO A 671 22.59 -35.65 18.54
CA PRO A 671 23.72 -34.74 18.58
C PRO A 671 23.48 -33.52 17.69
N TYR A 672 23.98 -32.37 18.10
CA TYR A 672 23.94 -31.15 17.29
C TYR A 672 25.07 -31.14 16.26
N GLY A 673 24.82 -30.51 15.11
CA GLY A 673 25.82 -30.31 14.05
C GLY A 673 26.79 -29.17 14.33
N ASN A 674 27.54 -28.78 13.32
CA ASN A 674 28.52 -27.70 13.45
C ASN A 674 27.84 -26.32 13.47
N ILE A 675 28.10 -25.55 14.52
CA ILE A 675 27.54 -24.20 14.70
C ILE A 675 28.68 -23.19 14.66
N LEU A 676 28.68 -22.33 13.62
CA LEU A 676 29.65 -21.25 13.45
C LEU A 676 28.94 -19.90 13.48
N ILE A 677 29.42 -18.97 14.32
CA ILE A 677 28.88 -17.61 14.42
C ILE A 677 29.97 -16.60 14.07
N GLU A 678 29.71 -15.80 13.03
CA GLU A 678 30.57 -14.73 12.50
C GLU A 678 29.72 -13.45 12.29
N SER A 679 29.00 -13.04 13.33
CA SER A 679 28.09 -11.88 13.30
C SER A 679 28.79 -10.60 13.75
N LYS A 680 28.33 -9.45 13.23
CA LYS A 680 28.62 -8.12 13.77
C LYS A 680 27.51 -7.59 14.68
N GLY A 681 26.29 -8.07 14.49
CA GLY A 681 25.15 -7.76 15.35
C GLY A 681 25.12 -8.62 16.62
N THR A 682 24.09 -8.43 17.43
CA THR A 682 23.88 -9.13 18.69
C THR A 682 23.05 -10.39 18.47
N ILE A 683 23.51 -11.53 19.00
CA ILE A 683 22.71 -12.76 19.07
C ILE A 683 22.31 -12.95 20.52
N ARG A 684 21.02 -12.75 20.81
CA ARG A 684 20.43 -12.96 22.13
C ARG A 684 19.62 -14.24 22.14
N VAL A 685 19.88 -15.11 23.10
CA VAL A 685 19.13 -16.36 23.30
C VAL A 685 18.58 -16.39 24.72
N GLU A 686 17.25 -16.40 24.83
CA GLU A 686 16.53 -16.49 26.10
C GLU A 686 15.83 -17.84 26.16
N THR A 687 16.24 -18.70 27.08
CA THR A 687 15.66 -20.04 27.26
C THR A 687 15.10 -20.23 28.66
N ASN A 688 13.88 -20.78 28.71
CA ASN A 688 13.19 -21.12 29.93
C ASN A 688 12.55 -22.51 29.82
N GLY A 689 12.90 -23.43 30.73
CA GLY A 689 12.38 -24.79 30.71
C GLY A 689 12.94 -25.70 31.81
N GLU A 690 12.60 -26.99 31.76
CA GLU A 690 13.24 -28.01 32.58
C GLU A 690 14.73 -28.14 32.22
N ILE A 691 15.04 -28.22 30.93
CA ILE A 691 16.40 -28.17 30.40
C ILE A 691 16.50 -26.97 29.44
N ALA A 692 17.25 -25.96 29.86
CA ALA A 692 17.43 -24.70 29.14
C ALA A 692 18.85 -24.62 28.56
N ILE A 693 18.97 -24.73 27.23
CA ILE A 693 20.27 -24.68 26.54
C ILE A 693 20.27 -23.51 25.55
N GLY A 694 21.21 -22.58 25.72
CA GLY A 694 21.38 -21.46 24.79
C GLY A 694 21.87 -21.92 23.41
N ILE A 695 23.12 -22.38 23.35
CA ILE A 695 23.75 -22.88 22.11
C ILE A 695 24.36 -24.25 22.37
N GLY A 696 24.00 -25.24 21.55
CA GLY A 696 24.48 -26.62 21.61
C GLY A 696 23.35 -27.63 21.66
N GLY A 697 23.35 -28.56 22.61
CA GLY A 697 22.27 -29.55 22.68
C GLY A 697 22.38 -30.53 23.82
N MET A 698 21.39 -31.41 23.96
CA MET A 698 21.42 -32.42 25.03
C MET A 698 22.54 -33.44 24.80
N VAL A 699 22.80 -33.81 23.56
CA VAL A 699 23.86 -34.76 23.18
C VAL A 699 24.87 -34.05 22.29
N ALA A 700 26.15 -34.37 22.47
CA ALA A 700 27.24 -34.04 21.55
C ALA A 700 27.95 -35.33 21.11
N ASP A 701 28.55 -35.33 19.92
CA ASP A 701 29.48 -36.36 19.46
C ASP A 701 30.82 -35.75 19.00
N GLU A 702 31.72 -36.58 18.45
CA GLU A 702 33.07 -36.13 18.08
C GLU A 702 33.08 -35.05 16.97
N ASP A 703 31.98 -34.94 16.20
CA ASP A 703 31.82 -33.97 15.11
C ASP A 703 31.02 -32.73 15.55
N SER A 704 30.50 -32.70 16.78
CA SER A 704 29.78 -31.55 17.35
C SER A 704 30.73 -30.43 17.79
N GLU A 705 30.82 -29.35 17.01
CA GLU A 705 31.61 -28.15 17.32
C GLU A 705 30.77 -26.88 17.41
N ILE A 706 31.01 -26.07 18.45
CA ILE A 706 30.50 -24.70 18.57
C ILE A 706 31.68 -23.74 18.42
N LYS A 707 31.65 -22.90 17.39
CA LYS A 707 32.65 -21.87 17.15
C LYS A 707 32.01 -20.48 17.02
N ILE A 708 32.49 -19.53 17.81
CA ILE A 708 32.04 -18.13 17.77
C ILE A 708 33.26 -17.26 17.50
N SER A 709 33.36 -16.69 16.31
CA SER A 709 34.55 -15.97 15.84
C SER A 709 34.45 -14.44 15.91
N SER A 710 33.25 -13.89 16.13
CA SER A 710 32.99 -12.47 16.30
C SER A 710 31.57 -12.21 16.81
N GLY A 711 31.31 -10.98 17.25
CA GLY A 711 29.98 -10.49 17.60
C GLY A 711 29.71 -10.45 19.09
N ASN A 712 28.50 -10.01 19.45
CA ASN A 712 28.03 -9.94 20.84
C ASN A 712 27.02 -11.07 21.07
N ILE A 713 27.29 -11.96 22.01
CA ILE A 713 26.43 -13.10 22.33
C ILE A 713 25.89 -12.92 23.74
N GLU A 714 24.58 -12.88 23.86
CA GLU A 714 23.88 -12.75 25.14
C GLU A 714 23.01 -13.98 25.37
N ILE A 715 23.23 -14.70 26.46
CA ILE A 715 22.45 -15.90 26.77
C ILE A 715 21.84 -15.77 28.16
N ILE A 716 20.52 -15.93 28.22
CA ILE A 716 19.76 -16.00 29.47
C ILE A 716 19.15 -17.39 29.53
N ALA A 717 19.66 -18.25 30.41
CA ALA A 717 19.21 -19.64 30.53
C ALA A 717 18.69 -19.91 31.95
N THR A 718 17.37 -20.12 32.07
CA THR A 718 16.70 -20.35 33.36
C THR A 718 15.97 -21.69 33.34
N GLY A 719 16.13 -22.51 34.39
CA GLY A 719 15.45 -23.80 34.42
C GLY A 719 15.77 -24.71 35.59
N SER A 720 15.44 -26.00 35.48
CA SER A 720 15.93 -27.02 36.43
C SER A 720 17.39 -27.37 36.16
N LYS A 721 17.75 -27.47 34.88
CA LYS A 721 19.12 -27.56 34.38
C LYS A 721 19.34 -26.48 33.33
N SER A 722 20.46 -25.78 33.40
CA SER A 722 20.79 -24.74 32.43
C SER A 722 22.21 -24.86 31.90
N ILE A 723 22.37 -24.60 30.61
CA ILE A 723 23.66 -24.49 29.92
C ILE A 723 23.63 -23.24 29.06
N GLY A 724 24.60 -22.34 29.23
CA GLY A 724 24.79 -21.23 28.30
C GLY A 724 25.22 -21.74 26.92
N ILE A 725 26.44 -22.29 26.86
CA ILE A 725 27.03 -22.86 25.64
C ILE A 725 27.58 -24.27 25.92
N GLY A 726 27.13 -25.27 25.18
CA GLY A 726 27.69 -26.63 25.23
C GLY A 726 26.65 -27.74 25.28
N SER A 727 26.86 -28.77 26.10
CA SER A 727 26.02 -29.97 26.07
C SER A 727 25.73 -30.64 27.41
N VAL A 728 24.67 -31.42 27.49
CA VAL A 728 24.42 -32.21 28.72
C VAL A 728 25.36 -33.42 28.79
N GLN A 729 25.61 -34.09 27.66
CA GLN A 729 26.46 -35.28 27.61
C GLN A 729 27.17 -35.41 26.26
N GLY A 730 28.29 -36.14 26.27
CA GLY A 730 29.11 -36.39 25.08
C GLY A 730 30.28 -35.40 24.91
N PRO A 731 31.26 -35.72 24.05
CA PRO A 731 32.43 -34.87 23.87
C PRO A 731 32.02 -33.51 23.28
N THR A 732 32.42 -32.43 23.94
CA THR A 732 31.95 -31.07 23.62
C THR A 732 33.14 -30.17 23.29
N ARG A 733 33.21 -29.69 22.04
CA ARG A 733 34.25 -28.78 21.58
C ARG A 733 33.71 -27.36 21.39
N ILE A 734 34.32 -26.40 22.09
CA ILE A 734 33.89 -24.99 22.08
C ILE A 734 35.09 -24.09 21.80
N ILE A 735 34.99 -23.27 20.77
CA ILE A 735 36.02 -22.32 20.35
C ILE A 735 35.43 -20.90 20.33
N LEU A 736 35.98 -20.01 21.16
CA LEU A 736 35.49 -18.65 21.33
C LEU A 736 36.62 -17.67 20.96
N ASP A 737 36.54 -17.10 19.76
CA ASP A 737 37.56 -16.24 19.19
C ASP A 737 37.01 -14.81 19.02
N ASN A 738 37.71 -13.79 19.53
CA ASN A 738 37.44 -12.36 19.26
C ASN A 738 35.97 -11.91 19.36
N CYS A 739 35.23 -12.40 20.36
CA CYS A 739 33.83 -12.06 20.61
C CYS A 739 33.60 -11.58 22.06
N GLU A 740 32.44 -10.95 22.27
CA GLU A 740 31.93 -10.58 23.59
C GLU A 740 30.81 -11.55 23.98
N ILE A 741 30.91 -12.18 25.14
CA ILE A 741 29.95 -13.18 25.62
C ILE A 741 29.45 -12.77 26.99
N ALA A 742 28.13 -12.61 27.11
CA ALA A 742 27.43 -12.39 28.37
C ALA A 742 26.47 -13.56 28.64
N ILE A 743 26.66 -14.28 29.75
CA ILE A 743 25.80 -15.42 30.12
C ILE A 743 25.20 -15.18 31.50
N SER A 744 23.88 -15.18 31.59
CA SER A 744 23.13 -15.23 32.85
C SER A 744 22.44 -16.58 32.95
N SER A 745 22.89 -17.42 33.89
CA SER A 745 22.38 -18.79 34.05
C SER A 745 21.92 -19.05 35.48
N SER A 746 20.68 -19.54 35.62
CA SER A 746 20.07 -19.79 36.93
C SER A 746 19.29 -21.10 36.91
N ALA A 747 19.79 -22.12 37.60
CA ALA A 747 19.13 -23.43 37.69
C ALA A 747 19.55 -24.23 38.92
N ALA A 748 18.97 -25.41 39.16
CA ALA A 748 19.47 -26.30 40.21
C ALA A 748 20.86 -26.84 39.86
N ASP A 749 21.05 -27.29 38.63
CA ASP A 749 22.36 -27.56 38.05
C ASP A 749 22.62 -26.58 36.90
N SER A 750 23.71 -25.83 36.94
CA SER A 750 23.95 -24.75 35.98
C SER A 750 25.40 -24.74 35.47
N ILE A 751 25.56 -24.58 34.16
CA ILE A 751 26.85 -24.43 33.50
C ILE A 751 26.84 -23.19 32.62
N GLY A 752 27.82 -22.32 32.77
CA GLY A 752 28.03 -21.22 31.83
C GLY A 752 28.45 -21.77 30.45
N ILE A 753 29.63 -22.38 30.39
CA ILE A 753 30.23 -22.92 29.16
C ILE A 753 30.82 -24.31 29.43
N GLY A 754 30.35 -25.34 28.72
CA GLY A 754 30.93 -26.68 28.77
C GLY A 754 29.90 -27.80 28.84
N SER A 755 30.09 -28.78 29.72
CA SER A 755 29.22 -29.96 29.75
C SER A 755 28.89 -30.49 31.14
N PHE A 756 27.70 -31.05 31.34
CA PHE A 756 27.39 -31.72 32.60
C PHE A 756 28.17 -33.02 32.74
N ASN A 757 28.08 -33.90 31.73
CA ASN A 757 28.59 -35.28 31.77
C ASN A 757 29.31 -35.66 30.46
N GLY A 758 30.09 -34.74 29.92
CA GLY A 758 30.89 -34.92 28.72
C GLY A 758 32.33 -34.53 28.94
N ASP A 759 33.22 -35.10 28.12
CA ASP A 759 34.58 -34.59 28.00
C ASP A 759 34.54 -33.24 27.27
N VAL A 760 35.39 -32.29 27.65
CA VAL A 760 35.35 -30.93 27.10
C VAL A 760 36.69 -30.52 26.49
N ASP A 761 36.67 -29.84 25.35
CA ASP A 761 37.82 -29.09 24.80
C ASP A 761 37.34 -27.66 24.53
N ILE A 762 37.64 -26.77 25.47
CA ILE A 762 37.23 -25.36 25.43
C ILE A 762 38.48 -24.51 25.18
N ALA A 763 38.47 -23.74 24.12
CA ALA A 763 39.52 -22.75 23.81
C ALA A 763 38.90 -21.37 23.65
N SER A 764 39.40 -20.38 24.38
CA SER A 764 38.90 -19.01 24.33
C SER A 764 40.02 -17.98 24.24
N ILE A 765 39.82 -16.98 23.39
CA ILE A 765 40.48 -15.67 23.41
C ILE A 765 39.44 -14.54 23.52
N ALA A 766 38.19 -14.88 23.85
CA ALA A 766 37.04 -13.99 23.93
C ALA A 766 36.98 -13.23 25.26
N ASN A 767 36.26 -12.11 25.26
CA ASN A 767 35.83 -11.45 26.49
C ASN A 767 34.54 -12.13 26.97
N ILE A 768 34.55 -12.62 28.20
CA ILE A 768 33.46 -13.42 28.77
C ILE A 768 33.06 -12.82 30.11
N GLU A 769 31.79 -12.47 30.24
CA GLU A 769 31.16 -12.12 31.50
C GLU A 769 30.04 -13.12 31.78
N MET A 770 30.01 -13.69 32.98
CA MET A 770 28.94 -14.60 33.36
C MET A 770 28.51 -14.45 34.81
N ASP A 771 27.20 -14.57 35.01
CA ASP A 771 26.53 -14.71 36.29
C ASP A 771 25.84 -16.07 36.30
N VAL A 772 26.32 -16.97 37.13
CA VAL A 772 25.88 -18.36 37.20
C VAL A 772 25.44 -18.67 38.61
N SER A 773 24.24 -19.21 38.77
CA SER A 773 23.69 -19.57 40.08
C SER A 773 23.04 -20.95 40.08
N GLY A 774 23.23 -21.69 41.17
CA GLY A 774 22.59 -22.99 41.36
C GLY A 774 23.03 -23.81 42.57
N SER A 775 22.53 -25.03 42.72
CA SER A 775 22.97 -25.95 43.77
C SER A 775 24.34 -26.53 43.44
N VAL A 776 24.48 -27.11 42.25
CA VAL A 776 25.76 -27.57 41.71
C VAL A 776 26.06 -26.84 40.43
N SER A 777 27.17 -26.11 40.35
CA SER A 777 27.39 -25.21 39.20
C SER A 777 28.84 -25.03 38.81
N THR A 778 29.07 -24.85 37.51
CA THR A 778 30.39 -24.59 36.95
C THR A 778 30.33 -23.39 36.01
N GLY A 779 31.27 -22.45 36.12
CA GLY A 779 31.36 -21.35 35.16
C GLY A 779 31.80 -21.86 33.78
N ILE A 780 33.04 -22.36 33.68
CA ILE A 780 33.61 -22.94 32.46
C ILE A 780 34.20 -24.32 32.76
N GLY A 781 33.73 -25.39 32.11
CA GLY A 781 34.32 -26.73 32.22
C GLY A 781 33.30 -27.86 32.29
N THR A 782 33.49 -28.81 33.21
CA THR A 782 32.60 -29.96 33.37
C THR A 782 32.20 -30.16 34.82
N LEU A 783 30.99 -30.65 35.06
CA LEU A 783 30.46 -30.77 36.43
C LEU A 783 30.78 -32.13 37.08
N TRP A 784 30.69 -33.22 36.31
CA TRP A 784 30.91 -34.59 36.81
C TRP A 784 32.31 -35.14 36.48
N ASP A 785 32.56 -36.41 36.84
CA ASP A 785 33.84 -37.11 36.67
C ASP A 785 34.16 -37.39 35.18
N ARG A 786 34.64 -36.35 34.50
CA ARG A 786 35.00 -36.33 33.07
C ARG A 786 36.33 -35.65 32.84
N ALA A 787 36.98 -36.00 31.73
CA ALA A 787 38.29 -35.45 31.39
C ALA A 787 38.15 -34.30 30.40
N GLY A 788 39.20 -33.49 30.26
CA GLY A 788 39.17 -32.49 29.21
C GLY A 788 40.25 -31.43 29.32
N ARG A 789 40.04 -30.38 28.54
CA ARG A 789 40.91 -29.22 28.47
C ARG A 789 40.08 -27.95 28.47
N VAL A 790 40.49 -26.98 29.28
CA VAL A 790 39.99 -25.60 29.24
C VAL A 790 41.19 -24.69 29.05
N ALA A 791 41.22 -23.91 27.98
CA ALA A 791 42.31 -23.01 27.65
C ALA A 791 41.81 -21.58 27.40
N ILE A 792 42.07 -20.69 28.34
CA ILE A 792 41.83 -19.25 28.22
C ILE A 792 43.15 -18.60 27.80
N ASN A 793 43.32 -18.35 26.51
CA ASN A 793 44.59 -17.95 25.91
C ASN A 793 44.78 -16.42 25.82
N ASP A 794 43.69 -15.65 25.80
CA ASP A 794 43.65 -14.18 25.80
C ASP A 794 42.28 -13.75 26.38
N GLY A 795 41.92 -12.46 26.28
CA GLY A 795 40.61 -11.94 26.66
C GLY A 795 40.48 -11.63 28.16
N ILE A 796 39.36 -10.99 28.50
CA ILE A 796 38.95 -10.68 29.88
C ILE A 796 37.83 -11.66 30.25
N VAL A 797 38.04 -12.45 31.29
CA VAL A 797 37.04 -13.40 31.80
C VAL A 797 36.60 -13.00 33.20
N LYS A 798 35.31 -12.73 33.39
CA LYS A 798 34.68 -12.40 34.67
C LYS A 798 33.58 -13.40 34.96
N ILE A 799 33.72 -14.12 36.06
CA ILE A 799 32.75 -15.14 36.50
C ILE A 799 32.26 -14.77 37.88
N LEU A 800 30.96 -14.60 38.02
CA LEU A 800 30.24 -14.53 39.28
C LEU A 800 29.49 -15.85 39.45
N LEU A 801 29.83 -16.62 40.47
CA LEU A 801 29.25 -17.93 40.72
C LEU A 801 28.64 -18.00 42.13
N HIS A 802 27.34 -18.23 42.21
CA HIS A 802 26.63 -18.43 43.48
C HIS A 802 26.13 -19.88 43.56
N CYS A 803 26.82 -20.74 44.32
CA CYS A 803 26.43 -22.15 44.39
C CYS A 803 26.66 -22.83 45.73
N MET A 804 26.03 -23.98 45.99
CA MET A 804 26.39 -24.78 47.18
C MET A 804 27.72 -25.50 46.96
N GLU A 805 27.86 -26.14 45.80
CA GLU A 805 29.05 -26.89 45.39
C GLU A 805 29.39 -26.54 43.94
N GLY A 806 30.65 -26.22 43.62
CA GLY A 806 30.96 -25.80 42.25
C GLY A 806 32.36 -25.27 42.01
N VAL A 807 32.66 -24.97 40.75
CA VAL A 807 33.98 -24.44 40.34
C VAL A 807 33.82 -23.33 39.31
N GLY A 808 34.55 -22.23 39.47
CA GLY A 808 34.55 -21.15 38.48
C GLY A 808 35.05 -21.60 37.11
N ILE A 809 36.29 -22.11 37.05
CA ILE A 809 36.89 -22.67 35.82
C ILE A 809 37.51 -24.04 36.14
N GLY A 810 37.08 -25.10 35.46
CA GLY A 810 37.57 -26.46 35.61
C GLY A 810 36.46 -27.43 36.00
N SER A 811 36.70 -28.29 36.99
CA SER A 811 35.74 -29.32 37.40
C SER A 811 35.70 -29.55 38.89
N LYS A 812 34.55 -29.97 39.41
CA LYS A 812 34.45 -30.42 40.79
C LYS A 812 35.13 -31.78 40.99
N ASP A 813 34.73 -32.78 40.21
CA ASP A 813 35.19 -34.16 40.39
C ASP A 813 36.01 -34.68 39.19
N GLY A 814 35.98 -34.01 38.04
CA GLY A 814 36.65 -34.42 36.81
C GLY A 814 38.12 -34.02 36.67
N ASP A 815 38.75 -34.55 35.62
CA ASP A 815 40.17 -34.39 35.29
C ASP A 815 40.36 -33.40 34.14
N ILE A 816 40.14 -32.10 34.39
CA ILE A 816 40.35 -31.06 33.38
C ILE A 816 41.75 -30.46 33.48
N ASP A 817 42.53 -30.53 32.39
CA ASP A 817 43.73 -29.72 32.25
C ASP A 817 43.34 -28.27 31.94
N THR A 818 43.56 -27.37 32.90
CA THR A 818 43.19 -25.95 32.81
C THR A 818 44.42 -25.10 32.48
N TYR A 819 44.34 -24.29 31.43
CA TYR A 819 45.39 -23.40 30.96
C TYR A 819 44.88 -21.96 31.00
N ILE A 820 45.51 -21.11 31.82
CA ILE A 820 45.20 -19.69 31.94
C ILE A 820 46.39 -18.88 31.45
N PHE A 821 46.26 -18.31 30.25
CA PHE A 821 47.18 -17.37 29.63
C PHE A 821 46.50 -16.03 29.27
N GLY A 822 45.24 -15.85 29.70
CA GLY A 822 44.41 -14.67 29.39
C GLY A 822 44.96 -13.35 29.95
N LYS A 823 44.45 -12.21 29.47
CA LYS A 823 44.83 -10.87 29.97
C LYS A 823 44.41 -10.69 31.43
N GLU A 824 43.16 -10.96 31.71
CA GLU A 824 42.57 -10.81 33.03
C GLU A 824 41.50 -11.87 33.27
N VAL A 825 41.64 -12.63 34.35
CA VAL A 825 40.67 -13.64 34.79
C VAL A 825 40.26 -13.34 36.22
N PHE A 826 39.01 -12.96 36.39
CA PHE A 826 38.38 -12.73 37.67
C PHE A 826 37.30 -13.77 37.93
N VAL A 827 37.43 -14.51 39.03
CA VAL A 827 36.45 -15.51 39.46
C VAL A 827 36.02 -15.18 40.89
N TYR A 828 34.76 -14.87 41.06
CA TYR A 828 34.11 -14.76 42.37
C TYR A 828 33.21 -15.98 42.57
N VAL A 829 33.38 -16.68 43.68
CA VAL A 829 32.50 -17.79 44.04
C VAL A 829 32.05 -17.68 45.48
N GLU A 830 30.75 -17.84 45.71
CA GLU A 830 30.14 -17.91 47.04
C GLU A 830 29.45 -19.26 47.23
N GLY A 831 29.74 -19.98 48.33
CA GLY A 831 29.19 -21.33 48.54
C GLY A 831 29.67 -22.11 49.75
N SER A 832 29.56 -23.45 49.69
CA SER A 832 30.07 -24.36 50.73
C SER A 832 31.36 -25.06 50.28
N ASP A 833 31.29 -25.88 49.24
CA ASP A 833 32.42 -26.65 48.70
C ASP A 833 32.75 -26.12 47.30
N VAL A 834 33.62 -25.12 47.23
CA VAL A 834 33.83 -24.37 45.98
C VAL A 834 35.29 -24.21 45.58
N GLY A 835 35.53 -24.29 44.26
CA GLY A 835 36.81 -24.03 43.64
C GLY A 835 36.82 -22.75 42.80
N GLY A 836 37.97 -22.08 42.75
CA GLY A 836 38.18 -20.95 41.84
C GLY A 836 38.53 -21.43 40.44
N ILE A 837 39.81 -21.77 40.24
CA ILE A 837 40.35 -22.26 38.96
C ILE A 837 41.09 -23.57 39.19
N GLY A 838 40.69 -24.65 38.50
CA GLY A 838 41.29 -25.98 38.57
C GLY A 838 40.27 -27.06 38.90
N ASN A 839 40.72 -28.16 39.50
CA ASN A 839 39.86 -29.31 39.79
C ASN A 839 39.69 -29.49 41.29
N TYR A 840 38.49 -29.38 41.84
CA TYR A 840 38.30 -29.43 43.31
C TYR A 840 38.78 -30.76 43.92
N ARG A 841 38.32 -31.90 43.40
CA ARG A 841 38.69 -33.27 43.83
C ARG A 841 39.40 -34.11 42.76
N GLY A 842 39.36 -33.65 41.51
CA GLY A 842 39.99 -34.29 40.37
C GLY A 842 41.52 -34.15 40.32
N GLY A 843 42.14 -34.91 39.41
CA GLY A 843 43.58 -35.01 39.18
C GLY A 843 44.11 -34.21 37.98
N GLY A 844 43.26 -33.51 37.23
CA GLY A 844 43.68 -32.64 36.13
C GLY A 844 44.61 -31.51 36.59
N ASN A 845 45.52 -31.08 35.71
CA ASN A 845 46.55 -30.09 36.05
C ASN A 845 46.05 -28.66 35.81
N THR A 846 46.64 -27.69 36.50
CA THR A 846 46.33 -26.27 36.30
C THR A 846 47.62 -25.53 35.97
N PHE A 847 47.62 -24.84 34.83
CA PHE A 847 48.75 -24.09 34.31
C PHE A 847 48.38 -22.61 34.23
N ILE A 848 49.12 -21.77 34.93
CA ILE A 848 48.96 -20.31 34.88
C ILE A 848 50.25 -19.72 34.34
N ARG A 849 50.16 -19.01 33.21
CA ARG A 849 51.30 -18.36 32.58
C ARG A 849 50.92 -16.97 32.09
N SER A 850 51.48 -15.96 32.75
CA SER A 850 51.27 -14.54 32.42
C SER A 850 49.81 -14.10 32.66
N GLY A 851 49.53 -12.80 32.58
CA GLY A 851 48.20 -12.24 32.82
C GLY A 851 47.87 -12.00 34.29
N THR A 852 46.72 -11.39 34.55
CA THR A 852 46.22 -11.13 35.92
C THR A 852 45.15 -12.13 36.28
N VAL A 853 45.33 -12.86 37.37
CA VAL A 853 44.35 -13.82 37.90
C VAL A 853 43.93 -13.39 39.29
N LYS A 854 42.63 -13.24 39.51
CA LYS A 854 42.05 -12.95 40.82
C LYS A 854 40.94 -13.94 41.09
N THR A 855 41.03 -14.65 42.20
CA THR A 855 39.94 -15.50 42.69
C THR A 855 39.52 -15.04 44.09
N VAL A 856 38.21 -14.88 44.29
CA VAL A 856 37.61 -14.48 45.57
C VAL A 856 36.58 -15.53 45.93
N LEU A 857 36.88 -16.32 46.96
CA LEU A 857 36.01 -17.40 47.42
C LEU A 857 35.46 -17.07 48.81
N LEU A 858 34.13 -17.01 48.94
CA LEU A 858 33.43 -16.91 50.21
C LEU A 858 32.75 -18.25 50.50
N ALA A 859 33.47 -19.16 51.15
CA ALA A 859 32.96 -20.51 51.38
C ALA A 859 33.50 -21.20 52.63
N ALA A 860 32.81 -22.28 53.04
CA ALA A 860 33.22 -23.13 54.16
C ALA A 860 34.50 -23.93 53.85
N ASN A 861 34.60 -24.48 52.64
CA ASN A 861 35.73 -25.26 52.15
C ASN A 861 36.21 -24.70 50.79
N PRO A 862 36.94 -23.56 50.76
CA PRO A 862 37.39 -22.94 49.53
C PRO A 862 38.68 -23.58 48.98
N LEU A 863 38.77 -23.71 47.66
CA LEU A 863 40.01 -24.04 46.95
C LEU A 863 40.27 -23.07 45.79
N SER A 864 41.09 -22.05 46.02
CA SER A 864 41.26 -20.95 45.06
C SER A 864 41.88 -21.35 43.72
N LEU A 865 43.00 -22.09 43.75
CA LEU A 865 43.76 -22.48 42.56
C LEU A 865 44.21 -23.94 42.66
N GLY A 866 44.14 -24.65 41.53
CA GLY A 866 44.62 -26.02 41.40
C GLY A 866 43.60 -27.06 41.87
N GLY A 867 44.11 -28.14 42.47
CA GLY A 867 43.30 -29.26 42.91
C GLY A 867 43.97 -30.10 43.98
N LEU A 868 43.19 -30.94 44.67
CA LEU A 868 43.71 -31.81 45.73
C LEU A 868 44.68 -32.90 45.22
N LYS A 869 44.61 -33.28 43.93
CA LYS A 869 45.42 -34.37 43.35
C LYS A 869 46.26 -33.96 42.14
N GLY A 870 45.90 -32.87 41.46
CA GLY A 870 46.59 -32.37 40.26
C GLY A 870 47.74 -31.42 40.54
N ARG A 871 48.60 -31.19 39.53
CA ARG A 871 49.74 -30.27 39.65
C ARG A 871 49.31 -28.84 39.32
N LEU A 872 49.66 -27.89 40.20
CA LEU A 872 49.54 -26.45 39.95
C LEU A 872 50.89 -25.89 39.46
N GLU A 873 50.99 -25.56 38.17
CA GLU A 873 52.17 -24.97 37.54
C GLU A 873 51.96 -23.46 37.34
N ILE A 874 52.80 -22.64 37.96
CA ILE A 874 52.79 -21.18 37.82
C ILE A 874 54.16 -20.73 37.31
N THR A 875 54.18 -20.06 36.16
CA THR A 875 55.44 -19.57 35.55
C THR A 875 55.51 -18.06 35.36
N GLY A 876 54.40 -17.33 35.54
CA GLY A 876 54.33 -15.87 35.43
C GLY A 876 52.89 -15.37 35.62
N GLY A 877 52.70 -14.05 35.68
CA GLY A 877 51.40 -13.42 35.92
C GLY A 877 51.26 -12.80 37.31
N ASN A 878 50.23 -11.98 37.48
CA ASN A 878 49.87 -11.29 38.71
C ASN A 878 48.69 -12.03 39.39
N ILE A 879 48.93 -12.71 40.50
CA ILE A 879 48.01 -13.69 41.09
C ILE A 879 47.50 -13.22 42.46
N PHE A 880 46.23 -12.82 42.52
CA PHE A 880 45.57 -12.28 43.70
C PHE A 880 44.61 -13.28 44.34
N CYS A 881 45.16 -14.31 44.99
CA CYS A 881 44.39 -15.28 45.76
C CYS A 881 45.28 -16.09 46.72
N ASP A 882 44.67 -16.62 47.78
CA ASP A 882 45.33 -17.57 48.68
C ASP A 882 45.35 -18.97 48.05
N ILE A 883 46.50 -19.65 48.06
CA ILE A 883 46.58 -21.06 47.67
C ILE A 883 46.12 -21.91 48.85
N GLY A 884 45.16 -22.81 48.62
CA GLY A 884 44.60 -23.65 49.68
C GLY A 884 45.61 -24.61 50.31
N ASP A 885 45.37 -24.96 51.59
CA ASP A 885 46.22 -25.86 52.35
C ASP A 885 46.39 -27.22 51.65
N GLY A 886 47.65 -27.63 51.45
CA GLY A 886 47.99 -28.90 50.81
C GLY A 886 48.29 -28.81 49.30
N VAL A 887 48.10 -27.66 48.67
CA VAL A 887 48.50 -27.43 47.26
C VAL A 887 49.84 -26.70 47.23
N GLN A 888 50.87 -27.34 46.70
CA GLN A 888 52.19 -26.72 46.50
C GLN A 888 52.35 -26.31 45.02
N PRO A 889 52.34 -25.00 44.69
CA PRO A 889 52.60 -24.57 43.33
C PRO A 889 54.05 -24.86 42.94
N VAL A 890 54.25 -25.23 41.69
CA VAL A 890 55.57 -25.52 41.09
C VAL A 890 55.79 -24.70 39.82
N ASN A 891 57.04 -24.60 39.38
CA ASN A 891 57.38 -24.04 38.07
C ASN A 891 57.34 -25.12 36.95
N ALA A 892 57.68 -24.73 35.72
CA ALA A 892 57.73 -25.63 34.56
C ALA A 892 58.68 -26.83 34.70
N TYR A 893 59.65 -26.76 35.62
CA TYR A 893 60.59 -27.85 35.93
C TYR A 893 60.15 -28.71 37.12
N GLY A 894 58.96 -28.45 37.68
CA GLY A 894 58.42 -29.18 38.83
C GLY A 894 58.99 -28.76 40.19
N MET A 895 59.68 -27.62 40.28
CA MET A 895 60.25 -27.14 41.54
C MET A 895 59.31 -26.18 42.27
N PRO A 896 59.24 -26.22 43.61
CA PRO A 896 58.32 -25.37 44.40
C PRO A 896 58.55 -23.86 44.19
N VAL A 897 57.44 -23.13 44.07
CA VAL A 897 57.40 -21.65 44.04
C VAL A 897 56.58 -21.12 45.21
N TYR A 898 56.78 -19.86 45.57
CA TYR A 898 56.21 -19.22 46.76
C TYR A 898 55.75 -17.81 46.42
N ALA A 899 54.63 -17.39 47.02
CA ALA A 899 54.07 -16.06 46.82
C ALA A 899 55.04 -14.98 47.32
N LYS A 900 55.20 -13.92 46.52
CA LYS A 900 55.95 -12.70 46.86
C LYS A 900 55.13 -11.49 46.42
N VAL A 901 54.92 -10.56 47.35
CA VAL A 901 54.28 -9.28 47.09
C VAL A 901 55.35 -8.27 46.69
N ILE A 902 55.10 -7.53 45.62
CA ILE A 902 55.95 -6.45 45.14
C ILE A 902 55.12 -5.17 45.22
N GLU A 903 55.55 -4.25 46.09
CA GLU A 903 54.94 -2.94 46.29
C GLU A 903 55.34 -1.98 45.17
N THR A 904 54.84 -2.21 43.95
CA THR A 904 55.09 -1.37 42.77
C THR A 904 53.84 -1.29 41.88
N LYS A 905 53.66 -0.14 41.23
CA LYS A 905 52.63 0.10 40.20
C LYS A 905 53.18 -0.05 38.77
N GLU A 906 54.44 -0.45 38.61
CA GLU A 906 55.10 -0.70 37.33
C GLU A 906 55.19 -2.19 37.02
N SER A 907 55.40 -2.56 35.76
CA SER A 907 55.56 -3.96 35.38
C SER A 907 56.80 -4.59 36.01
N TYR A 908 56.65 -5.83 36.48
CA TYR A 908 57.73 -6.61 37.06
C TYR A 908 58.24 -7.62 36.03
N HIS A 909 59.46 -7.38 35.56
CA HIS A 909 60.16 -8.29 34.65
C HIS A 909 61.49 -8.72 35.28
N LYS A 910 61.62 -10.00 35.66
CA LYS A 910 62.86 -10.54 36.22
C LYS A 910 63.28 -11.81 35.49
N LYS A 911 64.45 -11.77 34.86
CA LYS A 911 65.14 -12.95 34.31
C LYS A 911 66.16 -13.45 35.33
N ILE A 912 66.10 -14.72 35.68
CA ILE A 912 66.98 -15.33 36.68
C ILE A 912 67.59 -16.59 36.07
N GLU A 913 68.91 -16.57 35.87
CA GLU A 913 69.67 -17.72 35.37
C GLU A 913 70.27 -18.49 36.55
N THR A 914 70.04 -19.80 36.59
CA THR A 914 70.51 -20.70 37.66
C THR A 914 71.13 -21.96 37.05
N THR A 915 71.82 -22.75 37.88
CA THR A 915 72.29 -24.09 37.48
C THR A 915 71.15 -25.05 37.14
N GLU A 916 69.92 -24.74 37.56
CA GLU A 916 68.73 -25.56 37.37
C GLU A 916 67.89 -25.10 36.17
N GLY A 917 68.21 -23.96 35.55
CA GLY A 917 67.48 -23.39 34.41
C GLY A 917 67.40 -21.87 34.40
N THR A 918 66.76 -21.33 33.36
CA THR A 918 66.47 -19.89 33.22
C THR A 918 65.01 -19.64 33.52
N TYR A 919 64.73 -18.73 34.46
CA TYR A 919 63.38 -18.28 34.81
C TYR A 919 63.14 -16.90 34.25
N GLN A 920 61.98 -16.69 33.64
CA GLN A 920 61.51 -15.36 33.23
C GLN A 920 60.16 -15.11 33.88
N TYR A 921 60.11 -14.11 34.75
CA TYR A 921 58.89 -13.64 35.38
C TYR A 921 58.46 -12.37 34.68
N LEU A 922 57.22 -12.36 34.22
CA LEU A 922 56.54 -11.20 33.68
C LEU A 922 55.22 -11.04 34.43
N ALA A 923 55.03 -9.87 35.04
CA ALA A 923 53.77 -9.44 35.62
C ALA A 923 53.54 -7.98 35.26
N GLU A 924 52.37 -7.69 34.71
CA GLU A 924 51.96 -6.33 34.36
C GLU A 924 51.12 -5.73 35.51
N PRO A 925 51.12 -4.40 35.68
CA PRO A 925 50.24 -3.75 36.66
C PRO A 925 48.77 -3.98 36.32
N SER A 926 47.93 -4.05 37.35
CA SER A 926 46.48 -4.22 37.25
C SER A 926 45.77 -3.05 37.91
N ASP A 927 44.69 -2.56 37.30
CA ASP A 927 43.88 -1.48 37.88
C ASP A 927 43.10 -1.92 39.13
N LEU A 928 42.99 -3.23 39.38
CA LEU A 928 42.24 -3.78 40.52
C LEU A 928 43.00 -3.71 41.84
N PHE A 929 44.33 -3.57 41.84
CA PHE A 929 45.14 -3.68 43.05
C PHE A 929 46.43 -2.86 42.99
N GLU A 930 46.89 -2.39 44.15
CA GLU A 930 48.07 -1.53 44.24
C GLU A 930 49.42 -2.28 44.22
N ASN A 931 49.41 -3.59 44.48
CA ASN A 931 50.62 -4.42 44.58
C ASN A 931 50.60 -5.56 43.54
N ILE A 932 51.76 -6.07 43.14
CA ILE A 932 51.88 -7.23 42.25
C ILE A 932 52.19 -8.48 43.08
N HIS A 933 51.44 -9.55 42.88
CA HIS A 933 51.63 -10.84 43.55
C HIS A 933 52.18 -11.84 42.54
N ILE A 934 53.41 -12.31 42.75
CA ILE A 934 54.07 -13.29 41.87
C ILE A 934 54.47 -14.54 42.64
N PHE A 935 54.63 -15.66 41.93
CA PHE A 935 55.17 -16.90 42.49
C PHE A 935 56.59 -17.13 42.01
N VAL A 936 57.54 -17.15 42.96
CA VAL A 936 58.98 -17.29 42.70
C VAL A 936 59.60 -18.41 43.53
N PRO A 937 60.69 -19.04 43.08
CA PRO A 937 61.44 -20.01 43.86
C PRO A 937 61.92 -19.44 45.19
N LYS A 938 62.08 -20.30 46.20
CA LYS A 938 62.47 -19.90 47.55
C LYS A 938 63.72 -19.01 47.60
N PHE A 939 64.73 -19.34 46.80
CA PHE A 939 65.99 -18.57 46.77
C PHE A 939 65.80 -17.14 46.25
N CYS A 940 64.78 -16.85 45.44
CA CYS A 940 64.45 -15.48 44.97
C CYS A 940 63.86 -14.61 46.09
N ILE A 941 63.33 -15.25 47.13
CA ILE A 941 62.85 -14.61 48.35
C ILE A 941 64.05 -14.41 49.30
N GLU A 942 64.92 -15.41 49.40
CA GLU A 942 66.07 -15.40 50.32
C GLU A 942 67.24 -14.50 49.87
N THR A 943 67.46 -14.31 48.55
CA THR A 943 68.58 -13.50 48.02
C THR A 943 68.43 -11.99 48.22
N GLU A 944 67.21 -11.48 48.41
CA GLU A 944 66.98 -10.06 48.74
C GLU A 944 67.05 -9.77 50.25
N LEU A 945 67.02 -10.79 51.11
CA LEU A 945 67.27 -10.63 52.56
C LEU A 945 68.77 -10.45 52.90
N GLN A 946 69.66 -10.57 51.90
CA GLN A 946 71.11 -10.40 52.04
C GLN A 946 71.66 -9.11 51.41
N THR A 947 70.82 -8.30 50.76
CA THR A 947 71.12 -6.97 50.19
C THR A 947 70.30 -5.91 50.90
#